data_AF-A0A382BUS2-F1
#
_entry.id   AF-A0A382BUS2-F1
#
_cell.length_a   1.000
_cell.length_b   1.000
_cell.length_c   1.000
_cell.angle_alpha   90.00
_cell.angle_beta   90.00
_cell.angle_gamma   90.00
#
_symmetry.space_group_name_H-M   'P 1'
#
loop_
_entity.id
_entity.type
_entity.pdbx_description
1 polymer ?
#
loop_
_entity_poly.entity_id
_entity_poly.type
_entity_poly.pdbx_seq_one_letter_code
_entity_poly.pdbx_strand_id
1 'polypeptide(L)'
;RKKIRANPPQVLFTTPDMLHSGILAFHEAWADFFTRLRYVVIDELHTYSGVFGTHILHLFRRLNRVCAHYGSEPTYITSSATMGNPKQLAGNLLNRTFHEITANGAPAAARHFVFLNPAESPNTLAANLLRLSVLKEYRTIVFTRARVITELVYRWATQSRPDLRAKISSYRAGYLPEERRQIEQALNTGELLGVVSTSALELGIDIGGLDVCVLVGYPGSIINTWQRAGRVGRAGAESLIILIASKDALDQYFMKHPVQFFGRGVEDAVVDPANKYILKNHLTCAAREFPLTIHEPEYQHLDWKSVVDELVQEGALLQSAEGDAWFAARKQPHRLVSMRTIGESYNIIESGKKNLIGTVSGGQVYGECYDGAIYLHRGRQYQISGRNPEKGQIYAQEVDVPFFTRAKSDKDTEIIEELRSRPMDGFMAKIGRLKVSSQVVAYEKIRTGDQVIISKHPLESPVEHFETVGFWIELDAHFKKDLSRRKYHYMGSIHAIEHAMKSLFPLLALSNRTDVGGICYPLHPQLRKGAIFVYDYHPGGIGLAEKGFAELDRLLEMTLEMVESCDCELGCPSCIHFPTCGAGNVPLDKAGSIHLLKVLTGREKIEADKSPAGDLEEEAPMFADWEDQEELADATPETGPHVVVFDLETQRSAAEVGGWNKAYMMGMSVGIVWDSHEKKCTSYF
;
A
#
# COMPACT_ATOMS: atom_id res chain seq x y z
N ARG A 1 36.61 -3.53 -3.20
CA ARG A 1 36.32 -2.67 -2.03
C ARG A 1 37.59 -2.17 -1.35
N LYS A 2 38.45 -3.02 -0.75
CA LYS A 2 39.74 -2.58 -0.14
C LYS A 2 40.61 -1.77 -1.12
N LYS A 3 40.73 -2.22 -2.38
CA LYS A 3 41.42 -1.49 -3.46
C LYS A 3 40.83 -0.09 -3.74
N ILE A 4 39.50 0.05 -3.75
CA ILE A 4 38.80 1.33 -3.99
C ILE A 4 39.03 2.30 -2.83
N ARG A 5 39.05 1.82 -1.57
CA ARG A 5 39.35 2.69 -0.41
C ARG A 5 40.80 3.15 -0.38
N ALA A 6 41.74 2.26 -0.73
CA ALA A 6 43.16 2.58 -0.76
C ALA A 6 43.53 3.58 -1.88
N ASN A 7 42.73 3.62 -2.96
CA ASN A 7 42.88 4.58 -4.04
C ASN A 7 41.48 5.00 -4.55
N PRO A 8 40.85 6.00 -3.90
CA PRO A 8 39.50 6.44 -4.26
C PRO A 8 39.42 6.90 -5.72
N PRO A 9 38.45 6.42 -6.51
CA PRO A 9 38.27 6.89 -7.88
C PRO A 9 37.79 8.34 -7.90
N GLN A 10 38.02 9.04 -9.01
CA GLN A 10 37.50 10.40 -9.22
C GLN A 10 35.97 10.45 -9.26
N VAL A 11 35.33 9.38 -9.78
CA VAL A 11 33.89 9.22 -9.81
C VAL A 11 33.53 7.90 -9.13
N LEU A 12 32.67 7.97 -8.13
CA LEU A 12 32.21 6.81 -7.37
C LEU A 12 30.71 6.58 -7.61
N PHE A 13 30.39 5.49 -8.30
CA PHE A 13 29.02 4.99 -8.38
C PHE A 13 28.69 4.17 -7.14
N THR A 14 27.61 4.52 -6.45
CA THR A 14 27.16 3.84 -5.24
C THR A 14 25.64 3.79 -5.19
N THR A 15 25.10 2.92 -4.36
CA THR A 15 23.68 2.93 -3.97
C THR A 15 23.53 3.63 -2.61
N PRO A 16 22.32 4.06 -2.24
CA PRO A 16 22.07 4.57 -0.90
C PRO A 16 22.42 3.55 0.20
N ASP A 17 22.23 2.25 -0.04
CA ASP A 17 22.52 1.20 0.95
C ASP A 17 24.03 1.15 1.23
N MET A 18 24.82 1.26 0.17
CA MET A 18 26.27 1.31 0.27
C MET A 18 26.76 2.63 0.87
N LEU A 19 26.08 3.75 0.59
CA LEU A 19 26.35 5.03 1.23
C LEU A 19 26.13 4.94 2.75
N HIS A 20 24.98 4.39 3.16
CA HIS A 20 24.61 4.19 4.56
C HIS A 20 25.57 3.25 5.30
N SER A 21 25.67 1.98 4.89
CA SER A 21 26.39 0.96 5.67
C SER A 21 27.88 0.86 5.36
N GLY A 22 28.33 1.39 4.22
CA GLY A 22 29.69 1.14 3.71
C GLY A 22 30.59 2.38 3.60
N ILE A 23 30.00 3.55 3.39
CA ILE A 23 30.74 4.80 3.22
C ILE A 23 30.63 5.65 4.49
N LEU A 24 29.42 6.07 4.88
CA LEU A 24 29.22 6.91 6.06
C LEU A 24 29.62 6.19 7.36
N ALA A 25 29.22 4.92 7.52
CA ALA A 25 29.64 4.12 8.68
C ALA A 25 31.16 3.99 8.88
N PHE A 26 31.95 4.27 7.83
CA PHE A 26 33.40 4.16 7.81
C PHE A 26 34.04 5.40 7.16
N HIS A 27 33.47 6.59 7.38
CA HIS A 27 33.86 7.82 6.67
C HIS A 27 35.35 8.16 6.81
N GLU A 28 35.99 7.78 7.92
CA GLU A 28 37.44 7.93 8.15
C GLU A 28 38.28 7.27 7.04
N ALA A 29 37.85 6.10 6.56
CA ALA A 29 38.51 5.38 5.46
C ALA A 29 38.26 6.03 4.07
N TRP A 30 37.43 7.08 4.03
CA TRP A 30 37.06 7.84 2.84
C TRP A 30 37.39 9.34 2.99
N ALA A 31 38.18 9.73 3.99
CA ALA A 31 38.52 11.13 4.28
C ALA A 31 39.08 11.86 3.04
N ASP A 32 40.00 11.23 2.32
CA ASP A 32 40.60 11.74 1.07
C ASP A 32 39.57 11.97 -0.05
N PHE A 33 38.46 11.23 -0.04
CA PHE A 33 37.38 11.42 -1.00
C PHE A 33 36.49 12.59 -0.57
N PHE A 34 36.06 12.62 0.69
CA PHE A 34 35.18 13.66 1.22
C PHE A 34 35.81 15.06 1.17
N THR A 35 37.08 15.20 1.53
CA THR A 35 37.82 16.47 1.44
C THR A 35 37.88 17.07 0.03
N ARG A 36 37.64 16.27 -1.02
CA ARG A 36 37.67 16.69 -2.43
C ARG A 36 36.30 16.59 -3.10
N LEU A 37 35.25 16.23 -2.37
CA LEU A 37 33.92 16.01 -2.94
C LEU A 37 33.29 17.34 -3.34
N ARG A 38 33.06 17.52 -4.64
CA ARG A 38 32.45 18.75 -5.19
C ARG A 38 31.03 18.57 -5.68
N TYR A 39 30.69 17.36 -6.13
CA TYR A 39 29.40 17.07 -6.73
C TYR A 39 28.82 15.79 -6.17
N VAL A 40 27.52 15.79 -5.90
CA VAL A 40 26.74 14.59 -5.60
C VAL A 40 25.61 14.52 -6.62
N VAL A 41 25.66 13.49 -7.47
CA VAL A 41 24.66 13.26 -8.52
C VAL A 41 23.66 12.22 -8.01
N ILE A 42 22.38 12.57 -8.07
CA ILE A 42 21.28 11.72 -7.63
C ILE A 42 20.39 11.47 -8.82
N ASP A 43 20.43 10.24 -9.31
CA ASP A 43 19.57 9.81 -10.39
C ASP A 43 18.21 9.32 -9.86
N GLU A 44 17.18 9.45 -10.69
CA GLU A 44 15.83 8.95 -10.44
C GLU A 44 15.22 9.41 -9.09
N LEU A 45 15.25 10.72 -8.83
CA LEU A 45 14.79 11.33 -7.56
C LEU A 45 13.39 10.88 -7.13
N HIS A 46 12.45 10.70 -8.07
CA HIS A 46 11.09 10.20 -7.82
C HIS A 46 11.03 8.83 -7.13
N THR A 47 12.10 8.05 -7.14
CA THR A 47 12.14 6.76 -6.43
C THR A 47 12.26 6.92 -4.92
N TYR A 48 12.63 8.12 -4.44
CA TYR A 48 12.82 8.43 -3.02
C TYR A 48 11.56 9.07 -2.42
N SER A 49 10.47 8.30 -2.33
CA SER A 49 9.22 8.68 -1.66
C SER A 49 8.81 7.71 -0.56
N GLY A 50 7.83 8.10 0.25
CA GLY A 50 7.29 7.33 1.37
C GLY A 50 8.38 6.95 2.38
N VAL A 51 8.29 5.74 2.93
CA VAL A 51 9.27 5.18 3.88
C VAL A 51 10.71 5.32 3.37
N PHE A 52 10.96 4.87 2.14
CA PHE A 52 12.30 4.87 1.58
C PHE A 52 12.81 6.30 1.40
N GLY A 53 11.97 7.21 0.87
CA GLY A 53 12.30 8.63 0.77
C GLY A 53 12.65 9.26 2.12
N THR A 54 11.90 8.95 3.18
CA THR A 54 12.19 9.44 4.53
C THR A 54 13.54 8.92 5.07
N HIS A 55 13.89 7.65 4.84
CA HIS A 55 15.23 7.14 5.17
C HIS A 55 16.33 7.88 4.39
N ILE A 56 16.10 8.13 3.10
CA ILE A 56 17.05 8.80 2.21
C ILE A 56 17.25 10.26 2.62
N LEU A 57 16.19 10.94 3.05
CA LEU A 57 16.25 12.28 3.62
C LEU A 57 17.23 12.34 4.80
N HIS A 58 17.06 11.46 5.79
CA HIS A 58 17.97 11.42 6.93
C HIS A 58 19.37 10.90 6.59
N LEU A 59 19.50 10.08 5.54
CA LEU A 59 20.81 9.67 5.01
C LEU A 59 21.58 10.86 4.44
N PHE A 60 20.92 11.75 3.69
CA PHE A 60 21.56 12.92 3.11
C PHE A 60 21.90 13.98 4.15
N ARG A 61 21.07 14.15 5.19
CA ARG A 61 21.46 14.99 6.35
C ARG A 61 22.76 14.51 7.00
N ARG A 62 22.91 13.20 7.17
CA ARG A 62 24.15 12.59 7.67
C ARG A 62 25.32 12.79 6.71
N LEU A 63 25.10 12.63 5.40
CA LEU A 63 26.10 12.95 4.39
C LEU A 63 26.55 14.41 4.50
N ASN A 64 25.62 15.36 4.61
CA ASN A 64 25.92 16.78 4.77
C ASN A 64 26.79 17.04 6.01
N ARG A 65 26.46 16.43 7.16
CA ARG A 65 27.28 16.51 8.38
C ARG A 65 28.70 16.01 8.16
N VAL A 66 28.86 14.86 7.52
CA VAL A 66 30.17 14.26 7.22
C VAL A 66 30.96 15.14 6.25
N CYS A 67 30.32 15.63 5.18
CA CYS A 67 30.95 16.54 4.22
C CYS A 67 31.46 17.81 4.90
N ALA A 68 30.62 18.44 5.74
CA ALA A 68 30.97 19.64 6.48
C ALA A 68 32.15 19.42 7.43
N HIS A 69 32.19 18.27 8.12
CA HIS A 69 33.32 17.90 8.98
C HIS A 69 34.65 17.84 8.21
N TYR A 70 34.64 17.31 6.99
CA TYR A 70 35.82 17.27 6.13
C TYR A 70 36.07 18.56 5.33
N GLY A 71 35.31 19.64 5.61
CA GLY A 71 35.47 20.94 4.97
C GLY A 71 34.97 21.01 3.52
N SER A 72 34.03 20.13 3.14
CA SER A 72 33.45 20.06 1.80
C SER A 72 31.96 20.43 1.83
N GLU A 73 31.52 21.18 0.82
CA GLU A 73 30.11 21.53 0.60
C GLU A 73 29.74 21.18 -0.84
N PRO A 74 29.34 19.93 -1.13
CA PRO A 74 29.11 19.50 -2.49
C PRO A 74 27.85 20.14 -3.09
N THR A 75 27.91 20.42 -4.39
CA THR A 75 26.74 20.79 -5.19
C THR A 75 25.95 19.55 -5.56
N TYR A 76 24.65 19.57 -5.29
CA TYR A 76 23.74 18.49 -5.66
C TYR A 76 23.19 18.67 -7.06
N ILE A 77 23.24 17.61 -7.86
CA ILE A 77 22.64 17.55 -9.20
C ILE A 77 21.67 16.38 -9.19
N THR A 78 20.40 16.64 -9.51
CA THR A 78 19.35 15.62 -9.49
C THR A 78 18.74 15.43 -10.87
N SER A 79 18.41 14.19 -11.21
CA SER A 79 17.57 13.85 -12.36
C SER A 79 16.34 13.09 -11.87
N SER A 80 15.22 13.26 -12.57
CA SER A 80 13.97 12.58 -12.25
C SER A 80 13.09 12.42 -13.48
N ALA A 81 12.26 11.39 -13.50
CA ALA A 81 11.05 11.37 -14.30
C ALA A 81 10.12 12.55 -13.94
N THR A 82 9.19 12.85 -14.84
CA THR A 82 8.13 13.84 -14.63
C THR A 82 7.38 13.52 -13.34
N MET A 83 7.27 14.49 -12.44
CA MET A 83 6.58 14.37 -11.14
C MET A 83 5.93 15.71 -10.77
N GLY A 84 5.00 15.70 -9.81
CA GLY A 84 4.25 16.90 -9.42
C GLY A 84 5.08 17.96 -8.68
N ASN A 85 6.04 17.55 -7.85
CA ASN A 85 6.73 18.43 -6.91
C ASN A 85 8.27 18.24 -6.82
N PRO A 86 9.02 18.23 -7.95
CA PRO A 86 10.45 17.86 -7.96
C PRO A 86 11.34 18.80 -7.15
N LYS A 87 11.10 20.11 -7.24
CA LYS A 87 11.84 21.11 -6.47
C LYS A 87 11.61 20.96 -4.97
N GLN A 88 10.37 20.71 -4.56
CA GLN A 88 10.00 20.53 -3.16
C GLN A 88 10.61 19.24 -2.61
N LEU A 89 10.48 18.12 -3.33
CA LEU A 89 11.06 16.85 -2.92
C LEU A 89 12.58 16.95 -2.78
N ALA A 90 13.28 17.50 -3.77
CA ALA A 90 14.73 17.68 -3.70
C ALA A 90 15.14 18.53 -2.50
N GLY A 91 14.42 19.63 -2.25
CA GLY A 91 14.66 20.48 -1.11
C GLY A 91 14.45 19.78 0.22
N ASN A 92 13.37 19.00 0.35
CA ASN A 92 13.08 18.21 1.55
C ASN A 92 14.13 17.12 1.78
N LEU A 93 14.48 16.35 0.75
CA LEU A 93 15.44 15.24 0.83
C LEU A 93 16.85 15.71 1.19
N LEU A 94 17.29 16.83 0.61
CA LEU A 94 18.69 17.24 0.64
C LEU A 94 18.95 18.42 1.57
N ASN A 95 17.89 19.05 2.09
CA ASN A 95 17.93 20.22 2.95
C ASN A 95 18.70 21.39 2.31
N ARG A 96 18.46 21.62 1.01
CA ARG A 96 19.10 22.66 0.18
C ARG A 96 18.06 23.29 -0.76
N THR A 97 18.38 24.44 -1.33
CA THR A 97 17.54 25.08 -2.35
C THR A 97 17.87 24.52 -3.73
N PHE A 98 16.83 24.32 -4.56
CA PHE A 98 16.97 23.78 -5.91
C PHE A 98 16.41 24.72 -6.96
N HIS A 99 17.10 24.78 -8.10
CA HIS A 99 16.60 25.38 -9.32
C HIS A 99 16.09 24.26 -10.24
N GLU A 100 14.82 24.34 -10.62
CA GLU A 100 14.18 23.34 -11.47
C GLU A 100 14.44 23.64 -12.95
N ILE A 101 14.75 22.61 -13.75
CA ILE A 101 14.95 22.72 -15.19
C ILE A 101 13.92 21.80 -15.87
N THR A 102 12.86 22.38 -16.41
CA THR A 102 11.74 21.64 -17.02
C THR A 102 11.69 21.74 -18.55
N ALA A 103 12.37 22.73 -19.13
CA ALA A 103 12.38 22.94 -20.58
C ALA A 103 13.10 21.78 -21.28
N ASN A 104 12.37 21.04 -22.12
CA ASN A 104 12.92 19.96 -22.93
C ASN A 104 13.11 20.43 -24.38
N GLY A 105 14.36 20.53 -24.83
CA GLY A 105 14.72 20.84 -26.21
C GLY A 105 15.01 19.62 -27.08
N ALA A 106 14.80 18.40 -26.58
CA ALA A 106 15.06 17.19 -27.34
C ALA A 106 14.00 16.97 -28.44
N PRO A 107 14.39 16.42 -29.61
CA PRO A 107 13.44 16.11 -30.68
C PRO A 107 12.44 15.05 -30.21
N ALA A 108 11.15 15.35 -30.38
CA ALA A 108 10.06 14.44 -30.06
C ALA A 108 9.30 14.08 -31.36
N ALA A 109 9.10 12.78 -31.58
CA ALA A 109 8.24 12.26 -32.63
C ALA A 109 6.82 12.00 -32.11
N ALA A 110 5.88 11.73 -33.02
CA ALA A 110 4.50 11.43 -32.65
C ALA A 110 4.42 10.17 -31.76
N ARG A 111 3.61 10.27 -30.69
CA ARG A 111 3.32 9.15 -29.79
C ARG A 111 1.82 8.89 -29.78
N HIS A 112 1.43 7.68 -30.15
CA HIS A 112 0.05 7.22 -30.07
C HIS A 112 -0.16 6.49 -28.75
N PHE A 113 -1.05 6.98 -27.89
CA PHE A 113 -1.38 6.33 -26.64
C PHE A 113 -2.83 5.81 -26.71
N VAL A 114 -3.01 4.50 -26.60
CA VAL A 114 -4.29 3.81 -26.75
C VAL A 114 -4.68 3.12 -25.45
N PHE A 115 -5.93 3.33 -25.03
CA PHE A 115 -6.52 2.67 -23.87
C PHE A 115 -7.41 1.54 -24.38
N LEU A 116 -7.19 0.32 -23.89
CA LEU A 116 -7.95 -0.85 -24.27
C LEU A 116 -8.60 -1.48 -23.03
N ASN A 117 -9.92 -1.60 -23.04
CA ASN A 117 -10.67 -2.33 -22.03
C ASN A 117 -11.18 -3.65 -22.63
N PRO A 118 -10.47 -4.78 -22.41
CA PRO A 118 -10.80 -6.04 -23.08
C PRO A 118 -12.01 -6.74 -22.45
N ALA A 119 -12.86 -7.32 -23.29
CA ALA A 119 -13.88 -8.28 -22.84
C ALA A 119 -13.24 -9.64 -22.43
N GLU A 120 -12.13 -9.99 -23.08
CA GLU A 120 -11.33 -11.20 -22.79
C GLU A 120 -10.25 -10.93 -21.72
N SER A 121 -9.46 -11.95 -21.39
CA SER A 121 -8.36 -11.82 -20.42
C SER A 121 -7.31 -10.78 -20.89
N PRO A 122 -6.97 -9.76 -20.09
CA PRO A 122 -5.95 -8.76 -20.43
C PRO A 122 -4.62 -9.37 -20.85
N ASN A 123 -4.22 -10.46 -20.20
CA ASN A 123 -2.96 -11.15 -20.49
C ASN A 123 -3.00 -11.89 -21.83
N THR A 124 -4.16 -12.40 -22.23
CA THR A 124 -4.34 -13.07 -23.54
C THR A 124 -4.26 -12.06 -24.67
N LEU A 125 -4.94 -10.91 -24.53
CA LEU A 125 -4.83 -9.81 -25.47
C LEU A 125 -3.38 -9.31 -25.58
N ALA A 126 -2.67 -9.15 -24.46
CA ALA A 126 -1.27 -8.74 -24.45
C ALA A 126 -0.35 -9.72 -25.22
N ALA A 127 -0.53 -11.02 -25.01
CA ALA A 127 0.21 -12.05 -25.73
C ALA A 127 -0.08 -12.02 -27.25
N ASN A 128 -1.33 -11.78 -27.63
CA ASN A 128 -1.74 -11.63 -29.03
C ASN A 128 -1.13 -10.38 -29.66
N LEU A 129 -1.17 -9.24 -28.98
CA LEU A 129 -0.56 -7.98 -29.45
C LEU A 129 0.95 -8.09 -29.62
N LEU A 130 1.65 -8.70 -28.66
CA LEU A 130 3.08 -8.98 -28.77
C LEU A 130 3.39 -9.84 -29.99
N ARG A 131 2.66 -10.94 -30.16
CA ARG A 131 2.82 -11.85 -31.30
C ARG A 131 2.61 -11.12 -32.63
N LEU A 132 1.53 -10.35 -32.75
CA LEU A 132 1.22 -9.60 -33.97
C LEU A 132 2.27 -8.52 -34.27
N SER A 133 2.74 -7.80 -33.26
CA SER A 133 3.73 -6.74 -33.42
C SER A 133 5.08 -7.31 -33.90
N VAL A 134 5.54 -8.41 -33.28
CA VAL A 134 6.78 -9.09 -33.68
C VAL A 134 6.67 -9.70 -35.09
N LEU A 135 5.51 -10.22 -35.48
CA LEU A 135 5.27 -10.71 -36.85
C LEU A 135 5.28 -9.58 -37.90
N LYS A 136 5.02 -8.34 -37.48
CA LYS A 136 5.13 -7.13 -38.30
C LYS A 136 6.49 -6.44 -38.14
N GLU A 137 7.44 -7.10 -37.49
CA GLU A 137 8.80 -6.63 -37.25
C GLU A 137 8.93 -5.38 -36.37
N TYR A 138 7.87 -5.07 -35.60
CA TYR A 138 7.93 -4.01 -34.60
C TYR A 138 8.60 -4.49 -33.32
N ARG A 139 9.58 -3.73 -32.84
CA ARG A 139 10.27 -3.96 -31.57
C ARG A 139 9.34 -3.62 -30.42
N THR A 140 8.94 -4.63 -29.67
CA THR A 140 7.82 -4.57 -28.73
C THR A 140 8.24 -4.96 -27.32
N ILE A 141 7.84 -4.14 -26.34
CA ILE A 141 7.94 -4.47 -24.92
C ILE A 141 6.55 -4.63 -24.30
N VAL A 142 6.39 -5.67 -23.49
CA VAL A 142 5.18 -5.89 -22.69
C VAL A 142 5.53 -5.85 -21.21
N PHE A 143 4.98 -4.90 -20.47
CA PHE A 143 5.10 -4.82 -19.03
C PHE A 143 3.94 -5.53 -18.33
N THR A 144 4.27 -6.39 -17.37
CA THR A 144 3.33 -7.17 -16.56
C THR A 144 3.59 -6.94 -15.07
N ARG A 145 2.56 -7.10 -14.23
CA ARG A 145 2.68 -6.83 -12.78
C ARG A 145 3.35 -7.94 -11.98
N ALA A 146 3.30 -9.19 -12.46
CA ALA A 146 3.80 -10.34 -11.71
C ALA A 146 4.70 -11.24 -12.56
N ARG A 147 5.74 -11.79 -11.94
CA ARG A 147 6.71 -12.70 -12.60
C ARG A 147 6.03 -13.91 -13.25
N VAL A 148 5.00 -14.45 -12.60
CA VAL A 148 4.23 -15.58 -13.15
C VAL A 148 3.51 -15.15 -14.44
N ILE A 149 2.89 -13.97 -14.44
CA ILE A 149 2.20 -13.43 -15.62
C ILE A 149 3.20 -13.16 -16.76
N THR A 150 4.41 -12.66 -16.44
CA THR A 150 5.48 -12.47 -17.44
C THR A 150 5.77 -13.75 -18.22
N GLU A 151 5.96 -14.86 -17.51
CA GLU A 151 6.25 -16.15 -18.15
C GLU A 151 5.03 -16.71 -18.89
N LEU A 152 3.81 -16.51 -18.37
CA LEU A 152 2.57 -16.93 -19.03
C LEU A 152 2.34 -16.18 -20.34
N VAL A 153 2.50 -14.86 -20.35
CA VAL A 153 2.34 -14.03 -21.56
C VAL A 153 3.38 -14.43 -22.62
N TYR A 154 4.64 -14.62 -22.23
CA TYR A 154 5.68 -15.14 -23.13
C TYR A 154 5.31 -16.50 -23.71
N ARG A 155 4.85 -17.43 -22.87
CA ARG A 155 4.43 -18.77 -23.30
C ARG A 155 3.26 -18.69 -24.26
N TRP A 156 2.22 -17.92 -23.96
CA TRP A 156 1.04 -17.76 -24.83
C TRP A 156 1.36 -17.08 -26.16
N ALA A 157 2.31 -16.13 -26.17
CA ALA A 157 2.76 -15.48 -27.40
C ALA A 157 3.50 -16.45 -28.33
N THR A 158 4.23 -17.43 -27.79
CA THR A 158 5.09 -18.36 -28.55
C THR A 158 4.51 -19.76 -28.73
N GLN A 159 3.47 -20.15 -27.99
CA GLN A 159 2.94 -21.52 -27.99
C GLN A 159 2.40 -21.96 -29.35
N SER A 160 1.70 -21.08 -30.07
CA SER A 160 1.17 -21.35 -31.42
C SER A 160 2.18 -21.08 -32.55
N ARG A 161 3.34 -20.49 -32.24
CA ARG A 161 4.38 -20.10 -33.21
C ARG A 161 5.77 -20.31 -32.62
N PRO A 162 6.29 -21.55 -32.60
CA PRO A 162 7.58 -21.88 -32.00
C PRO A 162 8.76 -21.12 -32.62
N ASP A 163 8.64 -20.68 -33.88
CA ASP A 163 9.61 -19.84 -34.59
C ASP A 163 9.85 -18.49 -33.89
N LEU A 164 8.86 -17.97 -33.17
CA LEU A 164 8.99 -16.71 -32.42
C LEU A 164 9.83 -16.85 -31.14
N ARG A 165 10.15 -18.07 -30.68
CA ARG A 165 11.01 -18.27 -29.50
C ARG A 165 12.43 -17.75 -29.69
N ALA A 166 12.88 -17.62 -30.94
CA ALA A 166 14.16 -17.00 -31.25
C ALA A 166 14.12 -15.46 -31.23
N LYS A 167 12.91 -14.86 -31.31
CA LYS A 167 12.71 -13.40 -31.43
C LYS A 167 12.08 -12.75 -30.20
N ILE A 168 11.52 -13.55 -29.29
CA ILE A 168 10.83 -13.09 -28.08
C ILE A 168 11.50 -13.71 -26.86
N SER A 169 11.72 -12.92 -25.81
CA SER A 169 12.17 -13.41 -24.51
C SER A 169 11.30 -12.87 -23.36
N SER A 170 11.25 -13.57 -22.23
CA SER A 170 10.88 -12.96 -20.95
C SER A 170 12.11 -12.30 -20.31
N TYR A 171 11.89 -11.33 -19.42
CA TYR A 171 12.93 -10.66 -18.64
C TYR A 171 12.41 -10.38 -17.23
N ARG A 172 13.18 -10.74 -16.21
CA ARG A 172 12.80 -10.52 -14.81
C ARG A 172 14.03 -10.37 -13.92
N ALA A 173 13.86 -9.65 -12.81
CA ALA A 173 14.92 -9.41 -11.83
C ALA A 173 15.50 -10.70 -11.20
N GLY A 174 14.84 -11.85 -11.35
CA GLY A 174 15.30 -13.15 -10.86
C GLY A 174 16.29 -13.88 -11.78
N TYR A 175 16.57 -13.36 -12.98
CA TYR A 175 17.57 -13.93 -13.88
C TYR A 175 19.00 -13.63 -13.44
N LEU A 176 19.92 -14.52 -13.82
CA LEU A 176 21.34 -14.34 -13.58
C LEU A 176 21.84 -13.07 -14.29
N PRO A 177 22.86 -12.38 -13.74
CA PRO A 177 23.42 -11.20 -14.39
C PRO A 177 23.87 -11.43 -15.85
N GLU A 178 24.39 -12.62 -16.15
CA GLU A 178 24.84 -12.99 -17.51
C GLU A 178 23.65 -13.14 -18.46
N GLU A 179 22.58 -13.83 -18.05
CA GLU A 179 21.34 -13.97 -18.82
C GLU A 179 20.72 -12.61 -19.13
N ARG A 180 20.68 -11.72 -18.14
CA ARG A 180 20.16 -10.34 -18.33
C ARG A 180 20.97 -9.59 -19.37
N ARG A 181 22.31 -9.64 -19.29
CA ARG A 181 23.20 -9.00 -20.27
C ARG A 181 23.02 -9.55 -21.68
N GLN A 182 22.82 -10.86 -21.82
CA GLN A 182 22.55 -11.48 -23.12
C GLN A 182 21.24 -10.96 -23.72
N ILE A 183 20.16 -10.93 -22.93
CA ILE A 183 18.86 -10.41 -23.40
C ILE A 183 18.96 -8.91 -23.73
N GLU A 184 19.62 -8.11 -22.90
CA GLU A 184 19.84 -6.68 -23.13
C GLU A 184 20.64 -6.42 -24.42
N GLN A 185 21.68 -7.21 -24.66
CA GLN A 185 22.48 -7.14 -25.89
C GLN A 185 21.67 -7.57 -27.11
N ALA A 186 20.91 -8.65 -27.02
CA ALA A 186 20.08 -9.15 -28.11
C ALA A 186 18.93 -8.18 -28.44
N LEU A 187 18.40 -7.47 -27.44
CA LEU A 187 17.48 -6.36 -27.67
C LEU A 187 18.18 -5.22 -28.39
N ASN A 188 19.33 -4.74 -27.89
CA ASN A 188 20.04 -3.60 -28.48
C ASN A 188 20.47 -3.85 -29.95
N THR A 189 20.92 -5.07 -30.26
CA THR A 189 21.33 -5.49 -31.61
C THR A 189 20.16 -5.77 -32.56
N GLY A 190 18.93 -5.89 -32.04
CA GLY A 190 17.74 -6.20 -32.83
C GLY A 190 17.52 -7.69 -33.13
N GLU A 191 18.33 -8.59 -32.55
CA GLU A 191 18.11 -10.04 -32.61
C GLU A 191 16.78 -10.42 -31.93
N LEU A 192 16.48 -9.76 -30.80
CA LEU A 192 15.18 -9.84 -30.14
C LEU A 192 14.29 -8.67 -30.58
N LEU A 193 13.11 -9.02 -31.08
CA LEU A 193 12.05 -8.07 -31.43
C LEU A 193 10.99 -7.95 -30.33
N GLY A 194 10.93 -8.88 -29.38
CA GLY A 194 9.91 -8.89 -28.33
C GLY A 194 10.49 -9.17 -26.95
N VAL A 195 10.08 -8.40 -25.94
CA VAL A 195 10.38 -8.74 -24.55
C VAL A 195 9.16 -8.58 -23.64
N VAL A 196 8.92 -9.57 -22.78
CA VAL A 196 7.94 -9.48 -21.70
C VAL A 196 8.68 -9.27 -20.38
N SER A 197 8.40 -8.19 -19.68
CA SER A 197 9.10 -7.84 -18.43
C SER A 197 8.15 -7.47 -17.29
N THR A 198 8.65 -7.59 -16.06
CA THR A 198 8.11 -6.84 -14.92
C THR A 198 8.66 -5.42 -14.90
N SER A 199 8.64 -4.72 -13.77
CA SER A 199 9.39 -3.47 -13.54
C SER A 199 10.92 -3.59 -13.68
N ALA A 200 11.46 -4.78 -13.99
CA ALA A 200 12.90 -4.99 -14.07
C ALA A 200 13.57 -4.22 -15.23
N LEU A 201 12.84 -3.95 -16.31
CA LEU A 201 13.27 -3.08 -17.44
C LEU A 201 12.73 -1.64 -17.33
N GLU A 202 12.15 -1.27 -16.18
CA GLU A 202 11.66 0.09 -15.94
C GLU A 202 12.81 1.08 -15.69
N LEU A 203 13.93 0.60 -15.14
CA LEU A 203 15.07 1.41 -14.69
C LEU A 203 16.27 1.34 -15.65
N GLY A 204 16.81 2.51 -16.02
CA GLY A 204 18.21 2.75 -16.38
C GLY A 204 18.84 2.05 -17.60
N ILE A 205 18.17 1.10 -18.25
CA ILE A 205 18.77 0.35 -19.38
C ILE A 205 18.43 1.05 -20.70
N ASP A 206 19.45 1.28 -21.53
CA ASP A 206 19.30 1.75 -22.90
C ASP A 206 19.02 0.55 -23.82
N ILE A 207 17.74 0.28 -24.09
CA ILE A 207 17.29 -0.91 -24.84
C ILE A 207 17.27 -0.65 -26.37
N GLY A 208 17.77 0.50 -26.82
CA GLY A 208 17.61 0.95 -28.21
C GLY A 208 16.14 1.29 -28.53
N GLY A 209 15.90 1.96 -29.66
CA GLY A 209 14.54 2.42 -30.03
C GLY A 209 13.54 1.28 -30.17
N LEU A 210 12.63 1.17 -29.21
CA LEU A 210 11.45 0.31 -29.29
C LEU A 210 10.30 1.05 -29.99
N ASP A 211 9.43 0.31 -30.66
CA ASP A 211 8.31 0.85 -31.44
C ASP A 211 6.99 0.79 -30.65
N VAL A 212 6.76 -0.34 -29.95
CA VAL A 212 5.49 -0.64 -29.28
C VAL A 212 5.70 -0.97 -27.81
N CYS A 213 4.92 -0.33 -26.93
CA CYS A 213 4.90 -0.60 -25.48
C CYS A 213 3.50 -1.03 -25.07
N VAL A 214 3.35 -2.23 -24.54
CA VAL A 214 2.09 -2.75 -23.99
C VAL A 214 2.19 -2.79 -22.47
N LEU A 215 1.27 -2.13 -21.79
CA LEU A 215 1.15 -2.12 -20.34
C LEU A 215 -0.06 -2.97 -19.94
N VAL A 216 0.20 -4.09 -19.26
CA VAL A 216 -0.86 -5.00 -18.80
C VAL A 216 -1.30 -4.60 -17.40
N GLY A 217 -2.34 -3.77 -17.36
CA GLY A 217 -2.85 -3.07 -16.19
C GLY A 217 -2.10 -1.77 -15.90
N TYR A 218 -2.73 -0.89 -15.13
CA TYR A 218 -2.10 0.35 -14.70
C TYR A 218 -0.88 0.05 -13.81
N PRO A 219 0.30 0.64 -14.09
CA PRO A 219 1.51 0.50 -13.27
C PRO A 219 1.44 0.96 -11.81
N GLY A 220 0.32 1.57 -11.40
CA GLY A 220 0.09 2.07 -10.04
C GLY A 220 0.27 3.59 -9.90
N SER A 221 1.12 4.21 -10.74
CA SER A 221 1.31 5.67 -10.79
C SER A 221 1.46 6.16 -12.24
N ILE A 222 1.16 7.45 -12.46
CA ILE A 222 1.33 8.10 -13.76
C ILE A 222 2.83 8.14 -14.10
N ILE A 223 3.68 8.36 -13.09
CA ILE A 223 5.15 8.34 -13.22
C ILE A 223 5.65 7.04 -13.83
N ASN A 224 5.32 5.90 -13.21
CA ASN A 224 5.74 4.57 -13.67
C ASN A 224 5.20 4.31 -15.09
N THR A 225 3.99 4.80 -15.38
CA THR A 225 3.39 4.67 -16.70
C THR A 225 4.20 5.42 -17.76
N TRP A 226 4.59 6.67 -17.50
CA TRP A 226 5.40 7.46 -18.42
C TRP A 226 6.84 6.96 -18.53
N GLN A 227 7.43 6.43 -17.47
CA GLN A 227 8.75 5.82 -17.54
C GLN A 227 8.78 4.59 -18.44
N ARG A 228 7.76 3.73 -18.32
CA ARG A 228 7.61 2.55 -19.18
C ARG A 228 7.30 2.96 -20.62
N ALA A 229 6.40 3.93 -20.80
CA ALA A 229 6.07 4.49 -22.11
C ALA A 229 7.29 5.18 -22.76
N GLY A 230 8.16 5.83 -21.98
CA GLY A 230 9.38 6.48 -22.47
C GLY A 230 10.46 5.52 -22.99
N ARG A 231 10.22 4.20 -22.93
CA ARG A 231 11.07 3.19 -23.55
C ARG A 231 10.85 3.06 -25.06
N VAL A 232 9.73 3.56 -25.59
CA VAL A 232 9.45 3.58 -27.03
C VAL A 232 9.64 4.97 -27.63
N GLY A 233 9.89 5.03 -28.95
CA GLY A 233 9.99 6.29 -29.70
C GLY A 233 11.31 7.06 -29.50
N ARG A 234 12.42 6.34 -29.28
CA ARG A 234 13.77 6.94 -29.30
C ARG A 234 14.22 7.17 -30.76
N ALA A 235 15.01 8.20 -31.00
CA ALA A 235 15.55 8.59 -32.32
C ALA A 235 14.55 9.14 -33.36
N GLY A 236 13.41 9.69 -32.92
CA GLY A 236 12.51 10.44 -33.81
C GLY A 236 11.53 9.59 -34.63
N ALA A 237 11.42 8.29 -34.34
CA ALA A 237 10.39 7.43 -34.91
C ALA A 237 9.06 7.54 -34.14
N GLU A 238 7.94 7.36 -34.85
CA GLU A 238 6.63 7.25 -34.21
C GLU A 238 6.57 6.03 -33.29
N SER A 239 5.79 6.13 -32.22
CA SER A 239 5.66 5.03 -31.25
C SER A 239 4.21 4.80 -30.83
N LEU A 240 3.92 3.56 -30.42
CA LEU A 240 2.61 3.14 -29.95
C LEU A 240 2.70 2.65 -28.50
N ILE A 241 1.91 3.24 -27.62
CA ILE A 241 1.73 2.81 -26.24
C ILE A 241 0.30 2.31 -26.07
N ILE A 242 0.14 1.11 -25.53
CA ILE A 242 -1.16 0.48 -25.30
C ILE A 242 -1.29 0.16 -23.81
N LEU A 243 -2.25 0.80 -23.13
CA LEU A 243 -2.63 0.44 -21.77
C LEU A 243 -3.84 -0.49 -21.82
N ILE A 244 -3.64 -1.75 -21.43
CA ILE A 244 -4.71 -2.75 -21.33
C ILE A 244 -5.22 -2.75 -19.89
N ALA A 245 -6.47 -2.34 -19.67
CA ALA A 245 -7.07 -2.37 -18.35
C ALA A 245 -7.29 -3.79 -17.82
N SER A 246 -7.10 -3.95 -16.53
CA SER A 246 -7.59 -5.06 -15.72
C SER A 246 -8.89 -4.69 -15.02
N LYS A 247 -9.50 -5.63 -14.28
CA LYS A 247 -10.74 -5.40 -13.50
C LYS A 247 -10.53 -4.58 -12.21
N ASP A 248 -9.40 -3.90 -12.12
CA ASP A 248 -8.99 -3.13 -10.96
C ASP A 248 -9.63 -1.72 -10.96
N ALA A 249 -9.91 -1.17 -9.78
CA ALA A 249 -10.56 0.13 -9.63
C ALA A 249 -9.84 1.28 -10.35
N LEU A 250 -8.50 1.36 -10.24
CA LEU A 250 -7.73 2.42 -10.88
C LEU A 250 -7.74 2.28 -12.40
N ASP A 251 -7.58 1.05 -12.89
CA ASP A 251 -7.61 0.75 -14.33
C ASP A 251 -8.96 1.18 -14.93
N GLN A 252 -10.07 0.80 -14.29
CA GLN A 252 -11.41 1.09 -14.79
C GLN A 252 -11.75 2.58 -14.68
N TYR A 253 -11.29 3.28 -13.62
CA TYR A 253 -11.41 4.72 -13.52
C TYR A 253 -10.78 5.41 -14.73
N PHE A 254 -9.54 5.06 -15.10
CA PHE A 254 -8.89 5.65 -16.28
C PHE A 254 -9.53 5.26 -17.61
N MET A 255 -10.11 4.08 -17.73
CA MET A 255 -10.86 3.70 -18.94
C MET A 255 -12.12 4.55 -19.13
N LYS A 256 -12.79 4.93 -18.03
CA LYS A 256 -13.99 5.77 -18.06
C LYS A 256 -13.67 7.26 -18.14
N HIS A 257 -12.53 7.66 -17.60
CA HIS A 257 -12.06 9.04 -17.57
C HIS A 257 -10.66 9.20 -18.21
N PRO A 258 -10.48 8.89 -19.51
CA PRO A 258 -9.16 8.90 -20.14
C PRO A 258 -8.54 10.31 -20.17
N VAL A 259 -9.36 11.36 -20.23
CA VAL A 259 -8.89 12.75 -20.14
C VAL A 259 -8.21 13.03 -18.80
N GLN A 260 -8.68 12.40 -17.70
CA GLN A 260 -8.05 12.54 -16.39
C GLN A 260 -6.65 11.95 -16.37
N PHE A 261 -6.36 10.93 -17.16
CA PHE A 261 -4.99 10.38 -17.22
C PHE A 261 -3.99 11.38 -17.82
N PHE A 262 -4.38 12.11 -18.87
CA PHE A 262 -3.49 13.05 -19.58
C PHE A 262 -3.53 14.47 -19.03
N GLY A 263 -4.68 14.90 -18.50
CA GLY A 263 -4.89 16.26 -17.99
C GLY A 263 -4.49 16.44 -16.53
N ARG A 264 -4.36 15.35 -15.78
CA ARG A 264 -3.95 15.38 -14.37
C ARG A 264 -2.45 15.73 -14.25
N GLY A 265 -2.14 16.60 -13.28
CA GLY A 265 -0.77 16.75 -12.78
C GLY A 265 -0.27 15.45 -12.17
N VAL A 266 0.99 15.12 -12.41
CA VAL A 266 1.60 13.87 -11.94
C VAL A 266 1.60 13.80 -10.41
N GLU A 267 1.54 12.59 -9.82
CA GLU A 267 1.54 12.41 -8.36
C GLU A 267 2.68 13.17 -7.67
N ASP A 268 2.40 13.71 -6.48
CA ASP A 268 3.43 14.25 -5.61
C ASP A 268 4.19 13.13 -4.88
N ALA A 269 5.50 13.26 -4.81
CA ALA A 269 6.32 12.46 -3.93
C ALA A 269 6.27 13.06 -2.52
N VAL A 270 5.90 12.24 -1.54
CA VAL A 270 5.80 12.66 -0.14
C VAL A 270 6.89 11.98 0.69
N VAL A 271 7.47 12.73 1.62
CA VAL A 271 8.41 12.26 2.64
C VAL A 271 8.06 12.97 3.94
N ASP A 272 8.28 12.30 5.07
CA ASP A 272 8.02 12.87 6.39
C ASP A 272 9.33 12.97 7.20
N PRO A 273 9.96 14.16 7.26
CA PRO A 273 11.17 14.34 8.05
C PRO A 273 10.94 14.25 9.56
N ALA A 274 9.68 14.28 10.03
CA ALA A 274 9.31 14.22 11.44
C ALA A 274 8.97 12.81 11.93
N ASN A 275 9.01 11.78 11.07
CA ASN A 275 8.79 10.40 11.48
C ASN A 275 9.81 9.99 12.57
N LYS A 276 9.35 9.91 13.81
CA LYS A 276 10.18 9.63 15.00
C LYS A 276 10.90 8.28 14.91
N TYR A 277 10.27 7.26 14.33
CA TYR A 277 10.84 5.91 14.24
C TYR A 277 12.05 5.86 13.31
N ILE A 278 11.97 6.52 12.15
CA ILE A 278 13.10 6.62 11.23
C ILE A 278 14.15 7.57 11.79
N LEU A 279 13.74 8.70 12.36
CA LEU A 279 14.66 9.69 12.92
C LEU A 279 15.53 9.08 14.04
N LYS A 280 14.95 8.32 14.98
CA LYS A 280 15.69 7.58 16.03
C LYS A 280 16.83 6.74 15.45
N ASN A 281 16.51 5.92 14.46
CA ASN A 281 17.46 5.03 13.79
C ASN A 281 18.59 5.80 13.10
N HIS A 282 18.28 6.94 12.48
CA HIS A 282 19.29 7.75 11.82
C HIS A 282 20.11 8.62 12.78
N LEU A 283 19.55 9.10 13.90
CA LEU A 283 20.28 9.85 14.91
C LEU A 283 21.33 8.99 15.61
N THR A 284 21.03 7.74 15.92
CA THR A 284 22.04 6.80 16.47
C THR A 284 23.19 6.56 15.49
N CYS A 285 22.89 6.45 14.18
CA CYS A 285 23.92 6.39 13.15
C CYS A 285 24.72 7.69 13.04
N ALA A 286 24.03 8.82 13.09
CA ALA A 286 24.62 10.15 13.02
C ALA A 286 25.60 10.39 14.18
N ALA A 287 25.21 10.03 15.40
CA ALA A 287 26.03 10.11 16.61
C ALA A 287 27.24 9.18 16.58
N ARG A 288 27.17 8.06 15.84
CA ARG A 288 28.31 7.16 15.63
C ARG A 288 29.32 7.73 14.63
N GLU A 289 28.84 8.43 13.61
CA GLU A 289 29.68 9.11 12.62
C GLU A 289 30.41 10.28 13.28
N PHE A 290 29.64 11.21 13.85
CA PHE A 290 30.14 12.31 14.66
C PHE A 290 29.19 12.59 15.81
N PRO A 291 29.70 12.91 17.01
CA PRO A 291 28.86 13.22 18.16
C PRO A 291 27.80 14.26 17.78
N LEU A 292 26.55 14.01 18.16
CA LEU A 292 25.52 15.03 18.01
C LEU A 292 25.84 16.13 19.02
N THR A 293 25.77 17.40 18.62
CA THR A 293 25.99 18.52 19.54
C THR A 293 24.71 19.32 19.75
N ILE A 294 24.68 20.25 20.70
CA ILE A 294 23.51 21.15 20.89
C ILE A 294 23.17 21.97 19.62
N HIS A 295 24.13 22.11 18.70
CA HIS A 295 23.98 22.83 17.45
C HIS A 295 24.11 21.88 16.26
N GLU A 296 22.97 21.40 15.76
CA GLU A 296 22.89 20.48 14.62
C GLU A 296 22.15 21.14 13.45
N PRO A 297 22.85 21.85 12.54
CA PRO A 297 22.23 22.60 11.43
C PRO A 297 21.25 21.77 10.58
N GLU A 298 21.58 20.50 10.34
CA GLU A 298 20.78 19.61 9.51
C GLU A 298 19.48 19.13 10.17
N TYR A 299 19.31 19.37 11.47
CA TYR A 299 18.13 18.91 12.25
C TYR A 299 17.33 20.05 12.90
N GLN A 300 17.75 21.31 12.81
CA GLN A 300 17.14 22.42 13.59
C GLN A 300 15.63 22.62 13.42
N HIS A 301 15.06 22.23 12.28
CA HIS A 301 13.63 22.41 11.96
C HIS A 301 12.75 21.23 12.41
N LEU A 302 13.28 20.32 13.23
CA LEU A 302 12.57 19.16 13.75
C LEU A 302 12.62 19.13 15.26
N ASP A 303 11.69 18.39 15.87
CA ASP A 303 11.74 18.04 17.29
C ASP A 303 12.75 16.90 17.55
N TRP A 304 13.98 17.05 17.03
CA TRP A 304 15.02 16.04 17.17
C TRP A 304 15.55 15.95 18.60
N LYS A 305 15.42 17.02 19.39
CA LYS A 305 15.89 17.07 20.78
C LYS A 305 15.06 16.14 21.67
N SER A 306 13.73 16.18 21.57
CA SER A 306 12.87 15.23 22.28
C SER A 306 13.22 13.78 21.94
N VAL A 307 13.52 13.49 20.67
CA VAL A 307 13.94 12.16 20.22
C VAL A 307 15.32 11.76 20.78
N VAL A 308 16.25 12.71 20.92
CA VAL A 308 17.55 12.44 21.56
C VAL A 308 17.37 12.13 23.05
N ASP A 309 16.52 12.87 23.75
CA ASP A 309 16.24 12.61 25.17
C ASP A 309 15.66 11.20 25.37
N GLU A 310 14.74 10.80 24.50
CA GLU A 310 14.18 9.45 24.49
C GLU A 310 15.26 8.38 24.21
N LEU A 311 16.12 8.60 23.22
CA LEU A 311 17.24 7.68 22.92
C LEU A 311 18.25 7.57 24.07
N VAL A 312 18.43 8.63 24.87
CA VAL A 312 19.26 8.59 26.08
C VAL A 312 18.59 7.75 27.16
N GLN A 313 17.28 7.92 27.37
CA GLN A 313 16.51 7.10 28.31
C GLN A 313 16.51 5.61 27.94
N GLU A 314 16.44 5.31 26.64
CA GLU A 314 16.54 3.94 26.09
C GLU A 314 17.97 3.36 26.17
N GLY A 315 18.98 4.17 26.53
CA GLY A 315 20.39 3.77 26.54
C GLY A 315 20.99 3.57 25.15
N ALA A 316 20.34 4.07 24.10
CA ALA A 316 20.83 4.02 22.72
C ALA A 316 21.85 5.14 22.43
N LEU A 317 21.69 6.29 23.09
CA LEU A 317 22.66 7.38 23.12
C LEU A 317 23.23 7.58 24.53
N LEU A 318 24.47 8.06 24.61
CA LEU A 318 25.15 8.43 25.84
C LEU A 318 25.48 9.93 25.79
N GLN A 319 25.16 10.66 26.84
CA GLN A 319 25.44 12.10 26.94
C GLN A 319 26.85 12.34 27.53
N SER A 320 27.53 13.39 27.07
CA SER A 320 28.78 13.88 27.67
C SER A 320 28.56 14.36 29.11
N ALA A 321 29.64 14.45 29.88
CA ALA A 321 29.58 14.96 31.26
C ALA A 321 29.14 16.43 31.31
N GLU A 322 29.51 17.19 30.28
CA GLU A 322 29.16 18.60 30.09
C GLU A 322 27.72 18.80 29.58
N GLY A 323 27.07 17.73 29.12
CA GLY A 323 25.68 17.77 28.63
C GLY A 323 25.51 18.36 27.23
N ASP A 324 26.61 18.62 26.51
CA ASP A 324 26.63 19.34 25.23
C ASP A 324 26.77 18.45 23.99
N ALA A 325 27.05 17.15 24.18
CA ALA A 325 27.25 16.18 23.12
C ALA A 325 26.63 14.81 23.43
N TRP A 326 26.20 14.10 22.38
CA TRP A 326 25.64 12.74 22.47
C TRP A 326 26.35 11.78 21.53
N PHE A 327 26.65 10.59 22.04
CA PHE A 327 27.40 9.53 21.37
C PHE A 327 26.54 8.28 21.22
N ALA A 328 26.75 7.53 20.14
CA ALA A 328 26.10 6.23 19.99
C ALA A 328 26.63 5.23 21.02
N ALA A 329 25.74 4.58 21.78
CA ALA A 329 26.12 3.52 22.71
C ALA A 329 26.67 2.29 21.96
N ARG A 330 26.12 1.99 20.77
CA ARG A 330 26.53 0.87 19.92
C ARG A 330 27.66 1.27 18.98
N LYS A 331 28.59 0.34 18.73
CA LYS A 331 29.70 0.53 17.78
C LYS A 331 29.26 0.51 16.31
N GLN A 332 28.17 -0.18 15.97
CA GLN A 332 27.69 -0.39 14.59
C GLN A 332 26.16 -0.27 14.46
N PRO A 333 25.55 0.88 14.79
CA PRO A 333 24.11 1.12 14.64
C PRO A 333 23.63 1.01 13.19
N HIS A 334 24.48 1.34 12.21
CA HIS A 334 24.18 1.23 10.76
C HIS A 334 23.78 -0.17 10.27
N ARG A 335 24.02 -1.23 11.06
CA ARG A 335 23.60 -2.60 10.70
C ARG A 335 22.15 -2.89 11.06
N LEU A 336 21.56 -2.07 11.92
CA LEU A 336 20.21 -2.26 12.45
C LEU A 336 19.15 -1.50 11.63
N VAL A 337 19.59 -0.61 10.74
CA VAL A 337 18.70 0.22 9.93
C VAL A 337 18.46 -0.46 8.58
N SER A 338 17.24 -0.95 8.37
CA SER A 338 16.73 -1.26 7.04
C SER A 338 16.19 0.02 6.42
N MET A 339 16.66 0.42 5.25
CA MET A 339 16.14 1.62 4.58
C MET A 339 14.79 1.40 3.88
N ARG A 340 14.36 0.14 3.74
CA ARG A 340 13.17 -0.25 2.98
C ARG A 340 11.97 -0.54 3.86
N THR A 341 12.15 -0.57 5.18
CA THR A 341 11.15 -1.05 6.12
C THR A 341 11.23 -0.24 7.39
N ILE A 342 10.08 0.10 7.97
CA ILE A 342 10.00 0.68 9.32
C ILE A 342 9.77 -0.47 10.30
N GLY A 343 10.56 -0.51 11.38
CA GLY A 343 10.43 -1.50 12.43
C GLY A 343 11.12 -2.85 12.13
N GLU A 344 10.65 -3.90 12.78
CA GLU A 344 11.25 -5.24 12.72
C GLU A 344 11.04 -5.93 11.37
N SER A 345 11.95 -6.85 11.01
CA SER A 345 11.87 -7.64 9.78
C SER A 345 12.14 -9.12 10.05
N TYR A 346 11.35 -9.99 9.44
CA TYR A 346 11.41 -11.42 9.61
C TYR A 346 11.87 -12.11 8.32
N ASN A 347 12.76 -13.09 8.45
CA ASN A 347 13.25 -13.92 7.35
C ASN A 347 12.40 -15.18 7.23
N ILE A 348 11.86 -15.45 6.04
CA ILE A 348 11.13 -16.68 5.72
C ILE A 348 12.13 -17.71 5.20
N ILE A 349 12.27 -18.82 5.93
CA ILE A 349 13.25 -19.87 5.70
C ILE A 349 12.53 -21.19 5.41
N GLU A 350 13.05 -21.94 4.46
CA GLU A 350 12.49 -23.25 4.12
C GLU A 350 12.77 -24.29 5.23
N SER A 351 11.72 -24.91 5.77
CA SER A 351 11.82 -25.88 6.88
C SER A 351 12.77 -27.04 6.53
N GLY A 352 13.75 -27.29 7.40
CA GLY A 352 14.77 -28.33 7.19
C GLY A 352 15.91 -27.95 6.24
N LYS A 353 15.86 -26.77 5.60
CA LYS A 353 16.95 -26.23 4.76
C LYS A 353 17.42 -24.88 5.32
N LYS A 354 18.63 -24.44 4.98
CA LYS A 354 19.10 -23.06 5.26
C LYS A 354 18.80 -22.10 4.10
N ASN A 355 17.77 -22.40 3.31
CA ASN A 355 17.43 -21.63 2.14
C ASN A 355 16.49 -20.48 2.53
N LEU A 356 16.90 -19.24 2.24
CA LEU A 356 16.09 -18.05 2.45
C LEU A 356 15.07 -17.93 1.30
N ILE A 357 13.78 -17.99 1.63
CA ILE A 357 12.68 -17.82 0.67
C ILE A 357 12.43 -16.32 0.44
N GLY A 358 12.30 -15.54 1.52
CA GLY A 358 11.94 -14.13 1.45
C GLY A 358 12.04 -13.41 2.80
N THR A 359 11.56 -12.17 2.85
CA THR A 359 11.49 -11.35 4.07
C THR A 359 10.15 -10.63 4.15
N VAL A 360 9.63 -10.42 5.36
CA VAL A 360 8.38 -9.72 5.63
C VAL A 360 8.56 -8.75 6.80
N SER A 361 7.89 -7.59 6.80
CA SER A 361 7.93 -6.64 7.92
C SER A 361 7.13 -7.16 9.12
N GLY A 362 7.51 -6.79 10.35
CA GLY A 362 6.84 -7.20 11.59
C GLY A 362 5.32 -7.08 11.52
N GLY A 363 4.79 -5.89 11.22
CA GLY A 363 3.34 -5.64 11.12
C GLY A 363 2.61 -6.31 9.94
N GLN A 364 3.31 -7.11 9.12
CA GLN A 364 2.71 -7.97 8.08
C GLN A 364 2.83 -9.46 8.44
N VAL A 365 3.63 -9.83 9.45
CA VAL A 365 3.87 -11.23 9.83
C VAL A 365 2.57 -11.94 10.18
N TYR A 366 1.71 -11.31 10.97
CA TYR A 366 0.46 -11.94 11.40
C TYR A 366 -0.62 -11.92 10.32
N GLY A 367 -0.57 -10.96 9.39
CA GLY A 367 -1.51 -10.87 8.26
C GLY A 367 -1.19 -11.78 7.07
N GLU A 368 0.10 -12.06 6.81
CA GLU A 368 0.54 -12.83 5.64
C GLU A 368 1.22 -14.16 5.99
N CYS A 369 1.83 -14.24 7.17
CA CYS A 369 2.62 -15.38 7.60
C CYS A 369 2.12 -15.96 8.95
N TYR A 370 0.79 -16.00 9.14
CA TYR A 370 0.16 -16.70 10.25
C TYR A 370 0.36 -18.22 10.15
N ASP A 371 0.19 -18.92 11.26
CA ASP A 371 0.37 -20.36 11.30
C ASP A 371 -0.67 -21.03 10.40
N GLY A 372 -0.22 -21.85 9.45
CA GLY A 372 -1.06 -22.43 8.41
C GLY A 372 -1.33 -21.55 7.20
N ALA A 373 -0.78 -20.32 7.13
CA ALA A 373 -0.87 -19.47 5.95
C ALA A 373 -0.21 -20.12 4.72
N ILE A 374 -0.81 -19.93 3.55
CA ILE A 374 -0.21 -20.25 2.25
C ILE A 374 0.47 -18.99 1.71
N TYR A 375 1.78 -18.91 1.93
CA TYR A 375 2.65 -17.87 1.41
C TYR A 375 3.05 -18.17 -0.03
N LEU A 376 2.71 -17.28 -0.95
CA LEU A 376 3.03 -17.41 -2.36
C LEU A 376 4.35 -16.69 -2.67
N HIS A 377 5.40 -17.44 -3.00
CA HIS A 377 6.68 -16.87 -3.41
C HIS A 377 7.10 -17.37 -4.79
N ARG A 378 7.18 -16.45 -5.76
CA ARG A 378 7.61 -16.74 -7.15
C ARG A 378 6.80 -17.88 -7.83
N GLY A 379 5.51 -17.97 -7.55
CA GLY A 379 4.62 -19.00 -8.13
C GLY A 379 4.71 -20.37 -7.47
N ARG A 380 5.54 -20.52 -6.44
CA ARG A 380 5.53 -21.67 -5.53
C ARG A 380 4.71 -21.33 -4.30
N GLN A 381 4.03 -22.33 -3.76
CA GLN A 381 3.23 -22.20 -2.55
C GLN A 381 4.04 -22.73 -1.38
N TYR A 382 4.08 -21.97 -0.30
CA TYR A 382 4.74 -22.36 0.94
C TYR A 382 3.74 -22.28 2.07
N GLN A 383 3.51 -23.38 2.77
CA GLN A 383 2.73 -23.37 3.99
C GLN A 383 3.61 -22.94 5.16
N ILE A 384 3.20 -21.92 5.90
CA ILE A 384 3.88 -21.48 7.12
C ILE A 384 3.66 -22.52 8.21
N SER A 385 4.76 -23.09 8.70
CA SER A 385 4.77 -24.16 9.70
C SER A 385 5.07 -23.66 11.12
N GLY A 386 5.53 -22.42 11.28
CA GLY A 386 5.78 -21.81 12.58
C GLY A 386 6.74 -20.63 12.51
N ARG A 387 6.95 -19.96 13.64
CA ARG A 387 7.73 -18.71 13.74
C ARG A 387 8.64 -18.71 14.96
N ASN A 388 9.75 -18.00 14.88
CA ASN A 388 10.64 -17.69 15.99
C ASN A 388 10.83 -16.15 16.02
N PRO A 389 10.01 -15.43 16.82
CA PRO A 389 10.09 -13.98 16.91
C PRO A 389 11.44 -13.46 17.39
N GLU A 390 12.06 -14.10 18.39
CA GLU A 390 13.35 -13.68 18.93
C GLU A 390 14.48 -13.66 17.88
N LYS A 391 14.42 -14.58 16.92
CA LYS A 391 15.39 -14.67 15.82
C LYS A 391 14.95 -13.92 14.57
N GLY A 392 13.73 -13.37 14.55
CA GLY A 392 13.11 -12.82 13.35
C GLY A 392 13.04 -13.85 12.22
N GLN A 393 12.59 -15.08 12.53
CA GLN A 393 12.54 -16.19 11.58
C GLN A 393 11.13 -16.76 11.44
N ILE A 394 10.75 -17.11 10.21
CA ILE A 394 9.51 -17.78 9.86
C ILE A 394 9.89 -19.05 9.11
N TYR A 395 9.30 -20.17 9.48
CA TYR A 395 9.56 -21.47 8.87
C TYR A 395 8.42 -21.81 7.91
N ALA A 396 8.77 -22.19 6.69
CA ALA A 396 7.80 -22.50 5.65
C ALA A 396 8.17 -23.77 4.89
N GLN A 397 7.17 -24.56 4.51
CA GLN A 397 7.34 -25.79 3.75
C GLN A 397 6.70 -25.63 2.36
N GLU A 398 7.41 -26.01 1.29
CA GLU A 398 6.85 -26.00 -0.07
C GLU A 398 5.69 -27.00 -0.17
N VAL A 399 4.55 -26.55 -0.68
CA VAL A 399 3.31 -27.33 -0.86
C VAL A 399 2.73 -27.09 -2.26
N ASP A 400 1.81 -27.96 -2.67
CA ASP A 400 0.98 -27.75 -3.86
C ASP A 400 -0.47 -28.02 -3.49
N VAL A 401 -1.24 -26.95 -3.25
CA VAL A 401 -2.62 -27.03 -2.78
C VAL A 401 -3.57 -26.27 -3.72
N PRO A 402 -4.82 -26.72 -3.87
CA PRO A 402 -5.81 -26.09 -4.77
C PRO A 402 -6.53 -24.88 -4.13
N PHE A 403 -5.98 -24.32 -3.05
CA PHE A 403 -6.56 -23.22 -2.29
C PHE A 403 -5.48 -22.23 -1.86
N PHE A 404 -5.88 -21.00 -1.57
CA PHE A 404 -5.07 -20.02 -0.86
C PHE A 404 -5.73 -19.68 0.49
N THR A 405 -5.00 -18.99 1.36
CA THR A 405 -5.53 -18.57 2.67
C THR A 405 -5.69 -17.06 2.73
N ARG A 406 -6.72 -16.60 3.44
CA ARG A 406 -6.97 -15.18 3.71
C ARG A 406 -7.16 -14.97 5.21
N ALA A 407 -6.37 -14.08 5.81
CA ALA A 407 -6.55 -13.69 7.20
C ALA A 407 -7.84 -12.89 7.39
N LYS A 408 -8.51 -13.11 8.52
CA LYS A 408 -9.49 -12.20 9.11
C LYS A 408 -8.83 -11.48 10.26
N SER A 409 -8.91 -10.16 10.21
CA SER A 409 -8.32 -9.29 11.19
C SER A 409 -9.36 -8.35 11.77
N ASP A 410 -9.37 -8.24 13.09
CA ASP A 410 -10.06 -7.17 13.79
C ASP A 410 -9.10 -5.99 13.91
N LYS A 411 -9.65 -4.79 13.72
CA LYS A 411 -8.90 -3.55 13.74
C LYS A 411 -9.64 -2.55 14.61
N ASP A 412 -8.87 -1.76 15.32
CA ASP A 412 -9.39 -0.66 16.10
C ASP A 412 -8.46 0.55 16.02
N THR A 413 -9.00 1.74 16.25
CA THR A 413 -8.25 3.00 16.22
C THR A 413 -8.63 3.86 17.40
N GLU A 414 -7.63 4.32 18.14
CA GLU A 414 -7.77 5.29 19.21
C GLU A 414 -7.16 6.62 18.78
N ILE A 415 -7.87 7.73 19.00
CA ILE A 415 -7.37 9.09 18.79
C ILE A 415 -6.49 9.45 19.98
N ILE A 416 -5.19 9.67 19.73
CA ILE A 416 -4.21 10.12 20.73
C ILE A 416 -4.27 11.64 20.84
N GLU A 417 -4.25 12.33 19.70
CA GLU A 417 -4.19 13.79 19.63
C GLU A 417 -4.82 14.29 18.33
N GLU A 418 -5.62 15.36 18.44
CA GLU A 418 -6.11 16.11 17.28
C GLU A 418 -5.11 17.21 16.91
N LEU A 419 -4.62 17.19 15.66
CA LEU A 419 -3.63 18.17 15.18
C LEU A 419 -4.32 19.35 14.48
N ARG A 420 -5.27 19.07 13.57
CA ARG A 420 -6.03 20.10 12.84
C ARG A 420 -7.46 19.64 12.58
N SER A 421 -8.36 20.62 12.50
CA SER A 421 -9.77 20.44 12.11
C SER A 421 -10.10 21.33 10.92
N ARG A 422 -10.97 20.84 10.03
CA ARG A 422 -11.43 21.53 8.82
C ARG A 422 -12.95 21.35 8.69
N PRO A 423 -13.75 22.41 8.93
CA PRO A 423 -15.18 22.35 8.69
C PRO A 423 -15.45 22.20 7.20
N MET A 424 -16.37 21.31 6.86
CA MET A 424 -16.83 21.01 5.50
C MET A 424 -18.33 21.31 5.43
N ASP A 425 -18.91 21.33 4.23
CA ASP A 425 -20.36 21.54 4.10
C ASP A 425 -21.12 20.33 4.68
N GLY A 426 -21.69 20.50 5.87
CA GLY A 426 -22.48 19.48 6.57
C GLY A 426 -21.72 18.49 7.44
N PHE A 427 -20.38 18.54 7.51
CA PHE A 427 -19.58 17.63 8.34
C PHE A 427 -18.24 18.23 8.79
N MET A 428 -17.52 17.53 9.67
CA MET A 428 -16.19 17.92 10.14
C MET A 428 -15.16 16.91 9.65
N ALA A 429 -14.05 17.41 9.07
CA ALA A 429 -12.87 16.60 8.81
C ALA A 429 -11.77 16.96 9.80
N LYS A 430 -11.03 15.97 10.30
CA LYS A 430 -9.91 16.20 11.22
C LYS A 430 -8.70 15.36 10.84
N ILE A 431 -7.53 15.76 11.31
CA ILE A 431 -6.27 15.00 11.21
C ILE A 431 -5.58 14.99 12.57
N GLY A 432 -4.97 13.86 12.91
CA GLY A 432 -4.41 13.63 14.24
C GLY A 432 -3.48 12.42 14.32
N ARG A 433 -2.88 12.26 15.50
CA ARG A 433 -2.14 11.05 15.86
C ARG A 433 -3.12 9.98 16.31
N LEU A 434 -2.98 8.80 15.73
CA LEU A 434 -3.82 7.63 15.98
C LEU A 434 -2.97 6.49 16.52
N LYS A 435 -3.53 5.69 17.41
CA LYS A 435 -3.02 4.36 17.75
C LYS A 435 -3.90 3.35 17.02
N VAL A 436 -3.31 2.59 16.11
CA VAL A 436 -4.00 1.55 15.35
C VAL A 436 -3.67 0.21 15.98
N SER A 437 -4.70 -0.53 16.37
CA SER A 437 -4.61 -1.89 16.88
C SER A 437 -5.12 -2.87 15.83
N SER A 438 -4.43 -4.00 15.62
CA SER A 438 -4.83 -5.04 14.68
C SER A 438 -4.54 -6.41 15.25
N GLN A 439 -5.49 -7.33 15.15
CA GLN A 439 -5.34 -8.71 15.58
C GLN A 439 -5.87 -9.65 14.51
N VAL A 440 -5.09 -10.68 14.14
CA VAL A 440 -5.55 -11.73 13.24
C VAL A 440 -6.23 -12.83 14.06
N VAL A 441 -7.55 -12.88 13.98
CA VAL A 441 -8.42 -13.74 14.80
C VAL A 441 -8.79 -15.05 14.12
N ALA A 442 -8.69 -15.11 12.79
CA ALA A 442 -8.98 -16.32 12.02
C ALA A 442 -8.34 -16.25 10.62
N TYR A 443 -8.39 -17.36 9.90
CA TYR A 443 -8.17 -17.37 8.45
C TYR A 443 -9.17 -18.27 7.73
N GLU A 444 -9.40 -17.98 6.46
CA GLU A 444 -10.27 -18.74 5.57
C GLU A 444 -9.42 -19.44 4.51
N LYS A 445 -9.69 -20.72 4.24
CA LYS A 445 -9.17 -21.42 3.06
C LYS A 445 -10.13 -21.20 1.91
N ILE A 446 -9.63 -20.67 0.80
CA ILE A 446 -10.43 -20.26 -0.35
C ILE A 446 -9.95 -21.02 -1.57
N ARG A 447 -10.86 -21.74 -2.23
CA ARG A 447 -10.54 -22.51 -3.44
C ARG A 447 -10.13 -21.57 -4.56
N THR A 448 -9.01 -21.83 -5.20
CA THR A 448 -8.40 -20.89 -6.16
C THR A 448 -9.25 -20.66 -7.41
N GLY A 449 -10.04 -21.65 -7.84
CA GLY A 449 -10.82 -21.59 -9.07
C GLY A 449 -12.06 -20.70 -8.99
N ASP A 450 -12.96 -20.99 -8.04
CA ASP A 450 -14.27 -20.35 -7.90
C ASP A 450 -14.38 -19.45 -6.66
N GLN A 451 -13.30 -19.32 -5.88
CA GLN A 451 -13.21 -18.50 -4.67
C GLN A 451 -14.23 -18.86 -3.58
N VAL A 452 -14.72 -20.09 -3.58
CA VAL A 452 -15.57 -20.61 -2.52
C VAL A 452 -14.73 -20.82 -1.25
N ILE A 453 -15.24 -20.35 -0.12
CA ILE A 453 -14.65 -20.60 1.20
C ILE A 453 -14.84 -22.09 1.52
N ILE A 454 -13.73 -22.81 1.63
CA ILE A 454 -13.67 -24.24 1.93
C ILE A 454 -13.84 -24.46 3.44
N SER A 455 -13.11 -23.70 4.24
CA SER A 455 -13.11 -23.80 5.70
C SER A 455 -12.65 -22.50 6.35
N LYS A 456 -13.02 -22.33 7.61
CA LYS A 456 -12.55 -21.24 8.48
C LYS A 456 -11.79 -21.85 9.65
N HIS A 457 -10.71 -21.22 10.06
CA HIS A 457 -9.85 -21.68 11.13
C HIS A 457 -9.56 -20.52 12.08
N PRO A 458 -9.89 -20.62 13.38
CA PRO A 458 -9.54 -19.59 14.35
C PRO A 458 -8.02 -19.53 14.53
N LEU A 459 -7.51 -18.37 14.93
CA LEU A 459 -6.12 -18.13 15.24
C LEU A 459 -6.00 -17.33 16.52
N GLU A 460 -5.10 -17.76 17.39
CA GLU A 460 -4.63 -16.94 18.49
C GLU A 460 -3.40 -16.17 18.02
N SER A 461 -3.61 -14.89 17.69
CA SER A 461 -2.52 -13.96 17.37
C SER A 461 -2.45 -12.85 18.42
N PRO A 462 -1.26 -12.33 18.73
CA PRO A 462 -1.14 -11.15 19.57
C PRO A 462 -1.80 -9.94 18.90
N VAL A 463 -2.30 -9.01 19.72
CA VAL A 463 -2.77 -7.71 19.26
C VAL A 463 -1.53 -6.85 18.99
N GLU A 464 -1.34 -6.46 17.73
CA GLU A 464 -0.31 -5.51 17.34
C GLU A 464 -0.85 -4.10 17.43
N HIS A 465 -0.06 -3.17 17.97
CA HIS A 465 -0.40 -1.75 17.98
C HIS A 465 0.75 -0.93 17.41
N PHE A 466 0.40 0.14 16.68
CA PHE A 466 1.36 1.15 16.26
C PHE A 466 0.73 2.53 16.24
N GLU A 467 1.53 3.55 16.53
CA GLU A 467 1.11 4.93 16.41
C GLU A 467 1.38 5.42 14.99
N THR A 468 0.46 6.18 14.41
CA THR A 468 0.55 6.75 13.07
C THR A 468 -0.19 8.08 12.97
N VAL A 469 -0.13 8.72 11.81
CA VAL A 469 -0.97 9.87 11.48
C VAL A 469 -2.13 9.41 10.61
N GLY A 470 -3.32 9.93 10.90
CA GLY A 470 -4.51 9.68 10.11
C GLY A 470 -5.47 10.85 10.13
N PHE A 471 -6.32 10.91 9.12
CA PHE A 471 -7.44 11.82 9.05
C PHE A 471 -8.76 11.06 9.11
N TRP A 472 -9.81 11.76 9.56
CA TRP A 472 -11.13 11.18 9.62
C TRP A 472 -12.23 12.19 9.28
N ILE A 473 -13.34 11.64 8.80
CA ILE A 473 -14.58 12.34 8.52
C ILE A 473 -15.56 12.00 9.64
N GLU A 474 -16.04 13.00 10.39
CA GLU A 474 -17.09 12.82 11.39
C GLU A 474 -18.47 12.91 10.73
N LEU A 475 -19.30 11.90 10.96
CA LEU A 475 -20.66 11.79 10.44
C LEU A 475 -21.65 11.86 11.60
N ASP A 476 -22.34 12.99 11.73
CA ASP A 476 -23.39 13.19 12.73
C ASP A 476 -24.61 12.28 12.46
N ALA A 477 -25.47 12.11 13.48
CA ALA A 477 -26.59 11.15 13.45
C ALA A 477 -27.57 11.34 12.27
N HIS A 478 -27.67 12.53 11.71
CA HIS A 478 -28.56 12.83 10.60
C HIS A 478 -28.19 12.08 9.30
N PHE A 479 -26.90 11.77 9.08
CA PHE A 479 -26.46 10.92 7.95
C PHE A 479 -26.98 9.48 8.09
N LYS A 480 -26.91 8.89 9.29
CA LYS A 480 -27.47 7.56 9.58
C LYS A 480 -28.98 7.57 9.35
N LYS A 481 -29.69 8.57 9.88
CA LYS A 481 -31.15 8.71 9.72
C LYS A 481 -31.57 8.82 8.24
N ASP A 482 -30.86 9.61 7.44
CA ASP A 482 -31.17 9.78 6.02
C ASP A 482 -30.96 8.49 5.21
N LEU A 483 -29.85 7.78 5.44
CA LEU A 483 -29.57 6.50 4.79
C LEU A 483 -30.60 5.44 5.19
N SER A 484 -30.95 5.33 6.47
CA SER A 484 -31.97 4.38 6.96
C SER A 484 -33.35 4.69 6.38
N ARG A 485 -33.75 5.96 6.29
CA ARG A 485 -35.03 6.38 5.67
C ARG A 485 -35.13 5.94 4.21
N ARG A 486 -33.99 5.92 3.50
CA ARG A 486 -33.88 5.48 2.11
C ARG A 486 -33.64 3.97 1.97
N LYS A 487 -33.63 3.23 3.08
CA LYS A 487 -33.39 1.77 3.14
C LYS A 487 -31.99 1.35 2.67
N TYR A 488 -31.01 2.24 2.80
CA TYR A 488 -29.60 1.92 2.58
C TYR A 488 -28.95 1.44 3.88
N HIS A 489 -27.96 0.56 3.74
CA HIS A 489 -27.20 0.04 4.88
C HIS A 489 -26.12 1.04 5.30
N TYR A 490 -26.26 1.65 6.48
CA TYR A 490 -25.35 2.70 6.96
C TYR A 490 -23.88 2.24 7.00
N MET A 491 -23.58 1.15 7.73
CA MET A 491 -22.20 0.61 7.82
C MET A 491 -21.64 0.23 6.44
N GLY A 492 -22.42 -0.49 5.63
CA GLY A 492 -22.01 -0.84 4.26
C GLY A 492 -21.72 0.37 3.37
N SER A 493 -22.42 1.49 3.58
CA SER A 493 -22.21 2.74 2.83
C SER A 493 -20.89 3.39 3.21
N ILE A 494 -20.62 3.58 4.52
CA ILE A 494 -19.37 4.21 4.98
C ILE A 494 -18.14 3.33 4.70
N HIS A 495 -18.30 1.99 4.77
CA HIS A 495 -17.26 1.03 4.44
C HIS A 495 -16.93 1.01 2.95
N ALA A 496 -17.95 1.09 2.08
CA ALA A 496 -17.74 1.21 0.64
C ALA A 496 -17.01 2.51 0.26
N ILE A 497 -17.28 3.63 0.96
CA ILE A 497 -16.54 4.89 0.79
C ILE A 497 -15.09 4.73 1.22
N GLU A 498 -14.82 4.13 2.38
CA GLU A 498 -13.46 3.88 2.87
C GLU A 498 -12.63 3.06 1.86
N HIS A 499 -13.19 1.97 1.32
CA HIS A 499 -12.56 1.17 0.28
C HIS A 499 -12.27 1.96 -1.00
N ALA A 500 -13.25 2.73 -1.48
CA ALA A 500 -13.13 3.49 -2.70
C ALA A 500 -12.09 4.61 -2.58
N MET A 501 -12.10 5.36 -1.46
CA MET A 501 -11.09 6.40 -1.15
C MET A 501 -9.67 5.83 -1.12
N LYS A 502 -9.45 4.70 -0.42
CA LYS A 502 -8.12 4.05 -0.37
C LYS A 502 -7.66 3.54 -1.73
N SER A 503 -8.58 3.03 -2.53
CA SER A 503 -8.27 2.53 -3.86
C SER A 503 -7.78 3.63 -4.80
N LEU A 504 -8.25 4.87 -4.59
CA LEU A 504 -7.89 6.05 -5.36
C LEU A 504 -6.74 6.86 -4.73
N PHE A 505 -6.29 6.55 -3.52
CA PHE A 505 -5.22 7.28 -2.84
C PHE A 505 -3.91 7.43 -3.64
N PRO A 506 -3.47 6.41 -4.43
CA PRO A 506 -2.31 6.55 -5.32
C PRO A 506 -2.46 7.64 -6.38
N LEU A 507 -3.66 8.18 -6.59
CA LEU A 507 -3.93 9.33 -7.46
C LEU A 507 -3.79 10.69 -6.74
N LEU A 508 -3.39 10.71 -5.48
CA LEU A 508 -3.08 11.96 -4.76
C LEU A 508 -1.58 12.08 -4.46
N ALA A 509 -0.97 10.96 -4.09
CA ALA A 509 0.44 10.87 -3.71
C ALA A 509 1.07 9.60 -4.28
N LEU A 510 2.38 9.64 -4.52
CA LEU A 510 3.16 8.46 -4.86
C LEU A 510 3.18 7.48 -3.68
N SER A 511 2.25 6.53 -3.71
CA SER A 511 2.10 5.48 -2.71
C SER A 511 1.68 4.14 -3.33
N ASN A 512 1.93 3.06 -2.61
CA ASN A 512 1.28 1.78 -2.87
C ASN A 512 -0.03 1.71 -2.08
N ARG A 513 -0.95 0.85 -2.52
CA ARG A 513 -2.19 0.58 -1.77
C ARG A 513 -1.98 0.06 -0.36
N THR A 514 -0.84 -0.59 -0.12
CA THR A 514 -0.47 -1.12 1.19
C THR A 514 0.06 -0.05 2.14
N ASP A 515 0.35 1.15 1.64
CA ASP A 515 0.86 2.26 2.46
C ASP A 515 -0.27 3.05 3.15
N VAL A 516 -1.53 2.77 2.79
CA VAL A 516 -2.72 3.46 3.30
C VAL A 516 -3.67 2.46 3.96
N GLY A 517 -3.91 2.67 5.25
CA GLY A 517 -4.91 1.96 6.03
C GLY A 517 -6.24 2.72 6.08
N GLY A 518 -7.27 2.03 6.56
CA GLY A 518 -8.55 2.66 6.86
C GLY A 518 -9.44 1.74 7.67
N ILE A 519 -10.40 2.37 8.33
CA ILE A 519 -11.43 1.75 9.15
C ILE A 519 -12.63 2.69 9.20
N CYS A 520 -13.82 2.15 9.41
CA CYS A 520 -15.02 2.95 9.61
C CYS A 520 -15.80 2.47 10.82
N TYR A 521 -16.50 3.40 11.46
CA TYR A 521 -17.29 3.17 12.65
C TYR A 521 -18.71 3.69 12.43
N PRO A 522 -19.75 2.88 12.66
CA PRO A 522 -21.11 3.37 12.77
C PRO A 522 -21.27 4.35 13.94
N LEU A 523 -20.55 4.06 15.04
CA LEU A 523 -20.45 4.89 16.24
C LEU A 523 -19.06 4.70 16.85
N HIS A 524 -18.18 5.67 16.69
CA HIS A 524 -16.83 5.63 17.24
C HIS A 524 -16.85 5.89 18.75
N PRO A 525 -16.16 5.08 19.60
CA PRO A 525 -16.24 5.19 21.06
C PRO A 525 -15.88 6.58 21.62
N GLN A 526 -14.81 7.19 21.09
CA GLN A 526 -14.35 8.51 21.57
C GLN A 526 -15.14 9.68 20.97
N LEU A 527 -15.60 9.56 19.71
CA LEU A 527 -16.27 10.66 19.00
C LEU A 527 -17.78 10.68 19.25
N ARG A 528 -18.36 9.54 19.64
CA ARG A 528 -19.82 9.33 19.75
C ARG A 528 -20.57 9.70 18.46
N LYS A 529 -19.92 9.50 17.31
CA LYS A 529 -20.42 9.79 15.96
C LYS A 529 -20.03 8.67 15.01
N GLY A 530 -20.67 8.59 13.85
CA GLY A 530 -20.12 7.79 12.76
C GLY A 530 -18.79 8.39 12.28
N ALA A 531 -17.87 7.56 11.83
CA ALA A 531 -16.58 8.05 11.36
C ALA A 531 -15.98 7.17 10.26
N ILE A 532 -15.28 7.81 9.32
CA ILE A 532 -14.44 7.13 8.32
C ILE A 532 -13.01 7.61 8.56
N PHE A 533 -12.11 6.69 8.92
CA PHE A 533 -10.69 6.95 9.13
C PHE A 533 -9.87 6.46 7.96
N VAL A 534 -8.89 7.27 7.56
CA VAL A 534 -7.84 6.92 6.59
C VAL A 534 -6.50 7.34 7.18
N TYR A 535 -5.54 6.43 7.21
CA TYR A 535 -4.28 6.64 7.94
C TYR A 535 -3.10 6.00 7.22
N ASP A 536 -1.90 6.41 7.60
CA ASP A 536 -0.67 5.85 7.06
C ASP A 536 -0.44 4.48 7.68
N TYR A 537 -0.32 3.43 6.87
CA TYR A 537 -0.12 2.05 7.34
C TYR A 537 1.35 1.78 7.73
N HIS A 538 1.96 2.76 8.41
CA HIS A 538 3.37 2.77 8.78
C HIS A 538 3.54 3.48 10.13
N PRO A 539 4.33 2.91 11.07
CA PRO A 539 4.59 3.56 12.35
C PRO A 539 5.17 4.97 12.17
N GLY A 540 4.58 5.94 12.86
CA GLY A 540 4.93 7.35 12.85
C GLY A 540 4.33 8.17 11.71
N GLY A 541 3.70 7.53 10.72
CA GLY A 541 3.25 8.21 9.50
C GLY A 541 4.36 8.46 8.48
N ILE A 542 3.99 8.62 7.22
CA ILE A 542 4.90 8.88 6.10
C ILE A 542 4.45 10.09 5.25
N GLY A 543 3.45 10.83 5.73
CA GLY A 543 2.94 12.06 5.12
C GLY A 543 1.74 11.86 4.19
N LEU A 544 1.22 10.64 4.04
CA LEU A 544 0.11 10.38 3.12
C LEU A 544 -1.20 10.95 3.67
N ALA A 545 -1.48 10.75 4.95
CA ALA A 545 -2.65 11.28 5.65
C ALA A 545 -2.75 12.81 5.56
N GLU A 546 -1.63 13.52 5.71
CA GLU A 546 -1.56 14.97 5.58
C GLU A 546 -1.94 15.43 4.17
N LYS A 547 -1.44 14.73 3.15
CA LYS A 547 -1.76 15.00 1.74
C LYS A 547 -3.24 14.71 1.46
N GLY A 548 -3.75 13.57 1.94
CA GLY A 548 -5.16 13.19 1.82
C GLY A 548 -6.10 14.18 2.49
N PHE A 549 -5.75 14.66 3.68
CA PHE A 549 -6.51 15.68 4.40
C PHE A 549 -6.50 17.04 3.67
N ALA A 550 -5.35 17.44 3.12
CA ALA A 550 -5.22 18.68 2.38
C ALA A 550 -6.06 18.68 1.09
N GLU A 551 -6.15 17.54 0.39
CA GLU A 551 -6.90 17.36 -0.87
C GLU A 551 -8.21 16.57 -0.69
N LEU A 552 -8.81 16.59 0.51
CA LEU A 552 -9.97 15.75 0.82
C LEU A 552 -11.19 16.03 -0.07
N ASP A 553 -11.43 17.29 -0.48
CA ASP A 553 -12.54 17.64 -1.40
C ASP A 553 -12.40 16.88 -2.72
N ARG A 554 -11.20 16.95 -3.31
CA ARG A 554 -10.85 16.27 -4.55
C ARG A 554 -10.94 14.75 -4.39
N LEU A 555 -10.49 14.20 -3.25
CA LEU A 555 -10.58 12.77 -2.96
C LEU A 555 -12.04 12.29 -2.96
N LEU A 556 -12.94 13.03 -2.31
CA LEU A 556 -14.36 12.70 -2.24
C LEU A 556 -15.03 12.79 -3.62
N GLU A 557 -14.71 13.81 -4.42
CA GLU A 557 -15.21 13.95 -5.80
C GLU A 557 -14.79 12.78 -6.69
N MET A 558 -13.50 12.43 -6.68
CA MET A 558 -12.97 11.30 -7.46
C MET A 558 -13.59 9.97 -7.00
N THR A 559 -13.80 9.83 -5.69
CA THR A 559 -14.46 8.64 -5.11
C THR A 559 -15.90 8.52 -5.62
N LEU A 560 -16.66 9.61 -5.63
CA LEU A 560 -18.02 9.64 -6.18
C LEU A 560 -18.04 9.25 -7.66
N GLU A 561 -17.19 9.88 -8.47
CA GLU A 561 -17.12 9.61 -9.91
C GLU A 561 -16.80 8.14 -10.22
N MET A 562 -15.85 7.55 -9.50
CA MET A 562 -15.48 6.15 -9.69
C MET A 562 -16.62 5.20 -9.33
N VAL A 563 -17.27 5.42 -8.18
CA VAL A 563 -18.33 4.49 -7.71
C VAL A 563 -19.59 4.64 -8.56
N GLU A 564 -19.98 5.87 -8.91
CA GLU A 564 -21.17 6.17 -9.72
C GLU A 564 -21.01 5.70 -11.17
N SER A 565 -19.83 5.88 -11.76
CA SER A 565 -19.60 5.47 -13.16
C SER A 565 -19.51 3.96 -13.35
N CYS A 566 -19.31 3.17 -12.28
CA CYS A 566 -19.17 1.72 -12.36
C CYS A 566 -20.51 1.03 -12.72
N ASP A 567 -20.51 0.08 -13.65
CA ASP A 567 -21.75 -0.57 -14.16
C ASP A 567 -22.25 -1.71 -13.27
N CYS A 568 -21.52 -2.08 -12.22
CA CYS A 568 -21.94 -3.15 -11.32
C CYS A 568 -23.11 -2.71 -10.41
N GLU A 569 -23.96 -3.65 -10.02
CA GLU A 569 -25.11 -3.34 -9.16
C GLU A 569 -24.72 -3.35 -7.67
N LEU A 570 -24.11 -4.45 -7.20
CA LEU A 570 -23.84 -4.69 -5.77
C LEU A 570 -22.47 -4.19 -5.30
N GLY A 571 -21.56 -3.89 -6.22
CA GLY A 571 -20.14 -3.65 -5.92
C GLY A 571 -19.22 -4.64 -6.61
N CYS A 572 -17.99 -4.22 -6.91
CA CYS A 572 -16.97 -5.07 -7.53
C CYS A 572 -15.55 -4.56 -7.23
N PRO A 573 -14.49 -5.32 -7.59
CA PRO A 573 -13.08 -4.87 -7.50
C PRO A 573 -12.75 -3.59 -8.26
N SER A 574 -13.64 -3.14 -9.14
CA SER A 574 -13.47 -1.89 -9.89
C SER A 574 -14.06 -0.66 -9.20
N CYS A 575 -14.72 -0.81 -8.04
CA CYS A 575 -15.28 0.33 -7.30
C CYS A 575 -15.11 0.22 -5.79
N ILE A 576 -15.81 -0.70 -5.12
CA ILE A 576 -15.97 -0.69 -3.66
C ILE A 576 -15.40 -1.94 -2.96
N HIS A 577 -14.83 -2.90 -3.70
CA HIS A 577 -14.10 -4.01 -3.07
C HIS A 577 -12.63 -3.67 -2.89
N PHE A 578 -12.09 -3.99 -1.72
CA PHE A 578 -10.67 -3.87 -1.43
C PHE A 578 -10.05 -5.26 -1.19
N PRO A 579 -8.94 -5.62 -1.86
CA PRO A 579 -8.36 -6.96 -1.77
C PRO A 579 -7.95 -7.40 -0.36
N THR A 580 -7.50 -6.46 0.47
CA THR A 580 -6.99 -6.71 1.82
C THR A 580 -7.96 -6.26 2.92
N CYS A 581 -9.27 -6.23 2.61
CA CYS A 581 -10.31 -5.97 3.60
C CYS A 581 -10.37 -7.10 4.64
N GLY A 582 -10.11 -6.77 5.93
CA GLY A 582 -10.15 -7.73 7.04
C GLY A 582 -11.54 -8.32 7.30
N ALA A 583 -12.59 -7.54 7.01
CA ALA A 583 -14.00 -7.97 7.10
C ALA A 583 -14.46 -8.77 5.87
N GLY A 584 -13.58 -9.04 4.90
CA GLY A 584 -13.90 -9.85 3.72
C GLY A 584 -14.85 -9.17 2.72
N ASN A 585 -14.86 -7.84 2.67
CA ASN A 585 -15.76 -7.03 1.84
C ASN A 585 -17.25 -7.15 2.21
N VAL A 586 -17.55 -7.31 3.50
CA VAL A 586 -18.93 -7.37 4.03
C VAL A 586 -19.03 -6.60 5.35
N PRO A 587 -20.08 -5.80 5.58
CA PRO A 587 -21.11 -5.38 4.60
C PRO A 587 -20.57 -4.30 3.66
N LEU A 588 -21.14 -4.20 2.45
CA LEU A 588 -20.88 -3.12 1.50
C LEU A 588 -22.21 -2.71 0.84
N ASP A 589 -22.43 -1.40 0.69
CA ASP A 589 -23.61 -0.86 0.01
C ASP A 589 -23.19 0.20 -1.01
N LYS A 590 -23.28 -0.15 -2.29
CA LYS A 590 -22.94 0.75 -3.39
C LYS A 590 -23.93 1.91 -3.53
N ALA A 591 -25.23 1.64 -3.45
CA ALA A 591 -26.24 2.66 -3.67
C ALA A 591 -26.22 3.68 -2.52
N GLY A 592 -26.12 3.19 -1.29
CA GLY A 592 -25.97 4.03 -0.12
C GLY A 592 -24.67 4.83 -0.09
N SER A 593 -23.54 4.27 -0.52
CA SER A 593 -22.29 5.04 -0.63
C SER A 593 -22.35 6.15 -1.69
N ILE A 594 -22.95 5.91 -2.85
CA ILE A 594 -23.15 6.96 -3.87
C ILE A 594 -24.00 8.11 -3.29
N HIS A 595 -25.10 7.78 -2.64
CA HIS A 595 -25.98 8.77 -2.00
C HIS A 595 -25.22 9.60 -0.97
N LEU A 596 -24.53 8.95 -0.04
CA LEU A 596 -23.75 9.62 0.99
C LEU A 596 -22.63 10.50 0.39
N LEU A 597 -21.92 10.03 -0.64
CA LEU A 597 -20.91 10.82 -1.33
C LEU A 597 -21.49 12.06 -2.04
N LYS A 598 -22.70 11.97 -2.61
CA LYS A 598 -23.39 13.14 -3.18
C LYS A 598 -23.71 14.18 -2.12
N VAL A 599 -24.09 13.74 -0.91
CA VAL A 599 -24.30 14.65 0.22
C VAL A 599 -22.96 15.26 0.67
N LEU A 600 -21.91 14.46 0.87
CA LEU A 600 -20.60 14.93 1.33
C LEU A 600 -19.90 15.85 0.32
N THR A 601 -20.24 15.77 -0.97
CA THR A 601 -19.74 16.65 -2.04
C THR A 601 -20.68 17.81 -2.36
N GLY A 602 -21.77 17.98 -1.59
CA GLY A 602 -22.73 19.07 -1.77
C GLY A 602 -23.61 18.98 -3.02
N ARG A 603 -23.59 17.85 -3.74
CA ARG A 603 -24.45 17.59 -4.92
C ARG A 603 -25.89 17.28 -4.53
N GLU A 604 -26.10 16.72 -3.35
CA GLU A 604 -27.42 16.51 -2.74
C GLU A 604 -27.45 17.09 -1.32
N LYS A 605 -28.64 17.44 -0.83
CA LYS A 605 -28.84 17.90 0.54
C LYS A 605 -29.71 16.91 1.29
N ILE A 606 -29.38 16.70 2.56
CA ILE A 606 -30.28 15.99 3.47
C ILE A 606 -31.48 16.93 3.73
N GLU A 607 -32.67 16.43 3.42
CA GLU A 607 -33.91 17.17 3.69
C GLU A 607 -34.02 17.42 5.20
N ALA A 608 -34.18 18.69 5.59
CA ALA A 608 -34.39 19.05 6.99
C ALA A 608 -35.69 18.41 7.49
N ASP A 609 -35.58 17.61 8.54
CA ASP A 609 -36.73 16.98 9.17
C ASP A 609 -37.66 18.05 9.76
N LYS A 610 -38.96 17.95 9.48
CA LYS A 610 -40.03 18.76 10.10
C LYS A 610 -40.70 18.03 11.27
N SER A 611 -40.12 16.93 11.77
CA SER A 611 -40.69 16.13 12.85
C SER A 611 -39.81 16.11 14.11
N PRO A 612 -40.38 15.97 15.32
CA PRO A 612 -39.65 16.15 16.58
C PRO A 612 -38.62 15.03 16.81
N ALA A 613 -37.52 15.39 17.46
CA ALA A 613 -36.48 14.47 17.90
C ALA A 613 -37.06 13.42 18.87
N GLY A 614 -37.33 12.22 18.35
CA GLY A 614 -37.57 11.02 19.15
C GLY A 614 -36.27 10.30 19.45
N ASP A 615 -36.21 9.75 20.67
CA ASP A 615 -35.04 9.24 21.37
C ASP A 615 -34.24 8.18 20.60
N LEU A 616 -32.93 8.21 20.81
CA LEU A 616 -31.97 7.24 20.29
C LEU A 616 -32.16 5.91 21.02
N GLU A 617 -32.69 4.89 20.35
CA GLU A 617 -32.50 3.50 20.80
C GLU A 617 -31.01 3.14 20.61
N GLU A 618 -30.32 2.94 21.74
CA GLU A 618 -28.96 2.41 21.80
C GLU A 618 -28.98 0.94 21.39
N GLU A 619 -28.66 0.63 20.13
CA GLU A 619 -28.23 -0.72 19.79
C GLU A 619 -26.82 -0.94 20.36
N ALA A 620 -26.68 -1.98 21.19
CA ALA A 620 -25.44 -2.36 21.83
C ALA A 620 -24.30 -2.60 20.82
N PRO A 621 -23.04 -2.29 21.18
CA PRO A 621 -21.90 -2.57 20.33
C PRO A 621 -21.79 -4.07 20.06
N MET A 622 -21.62 -4.43 18.78
CA MET A 622 -21.48 -5.81 18.33
C MET A 622 -20.07 -6.36 18.61
N PHE A 623 -19.62 -6.34 19.87
CA PHE A 623 -18.54 -7.14 20.45
C PHE A 623 -18.63 -6.99 21.99
N ALA A 624 -19.61 -7.68 22.59
CA ALA A 624 -19.63 -7.91 24.03
C ALA A 624 -19.21 -9.36 24.26
N ASP A 625 -18.18 -9.52 25.09
CA ASP A 625 -17.45 -10.74 25.39
C ASP A 625 -18.38 -11.91 25.75
N TRP A 626 -18.18 -13.04 25.08
CA TRP A 626 -18.63 -14.34 25.56
C TRP A 626 -17.54 -14.89 26.47
N GLU A 627 -17.63 -14.61 27.78
CA GLU A 627 -17.38 -15.57 28.88
C GLU A 627 -17.45 -14.89 30.26
N ASP A 628 -18.11 -15.62 31.17
CA ASP A 628 -18.08 -15.54 32.65
C ASP A 628 -18.47 -14.25 33.38
N GLN A 629 -19.74 -14.19 33.82
CA GLN A 629 -20.08 -13.58 35.11
C GLN A 629 -21.08 -14.45 35.88
N GLU A 630 -20.56 -15.17 36.88
CA GLU A 630 -21.30 -15.67 38.03
C GLU A 630 -21.80 -14.50 38.90
N GLU A 631 -23.01 -14.70 39.46
CA GLU A 631 -23.61 -14.03 40.62
C GLU A 631 -23.62 -12.49 40.68
N LEU A 632 -24.77 -11.90 40.33
CA LEU A 632 -25.27 -10.68 40.98
C LEU A 632 -26.79 -10.76 41.12
N ALA A 633 -27.23 -10.61 42.38
CA ALA A 633 -28.59 -10.82 42.87
C ALA A 633 -29.56 -9.68 42.54
N ASP A 634 -30.86 -10.06 42.52
CA ASP A 634 -32.07 -9.24 42.67
C ASP A 634 -32.12 -7.88 41.97
N ALA A 635 -32.72 -7.87 40.77
CA ALA A 635 -33.40 -6.71 40.22
C ALA A 635 -34.78 -7.10 39.64
N THR A 636 -35.77 -6.31 40.01
CA THR A 636 -37.22 -6.40 39.74
C THR A 636 -37.60 -6.66 38.26
N PRO A 637 -38.78 -7.26 37.98
CA PRO A 637 -39.14 -7.71 36.63
C PRO A 637 -39.37 -6.55 35.66
N GLU A 638 -38.53 -6.48 34.63
CA GLU A 638 -38.68 -5.55 33.50
C GLU A 638 -39.95 -5.85 32.71
N THR A 639 -40.75 -4.80 32.52
CA THR A 639 -41.92 -4.77 31.65
C THR A 639 -41.48 -4.46 30.21
N GLY A 640 -40.64 -5.32 29.65
CA GLY A 640 -40.26 -5.29 28.23
C GLY A 640 -41.35 -5.91 27.33
N PRO A 641 -41.32 -5.66 26.02
CA PRO A 641 -42.25 -6.32 25.09
C PRO A 641 -42.08 -7.84 25.11
N HIS A 642 -43.17 -8.59 24.93
CA HIS A 642 -43.12 -10.05 24.74
C HIS A 642 -42.48 -10.34 23.38
N VAL A 643 -41.24 -10.80 23.39
CA VAL A 643 -40.45 -11.10 22.20
C VAL A 643 -40.42 -12.61 22.01
N VAL A 644 -40.91 -13.04 20.86
CA VAL A 644 -40.78 -14.43 20.40
C VAL A 644 -39.84 -14.43 19.21
N VAL A 645 -38.70 -15.10 19.34
CA VAL A 645 -37.75 -15.30 18.24
C VAL A 645 -38.03 -16.67 17.64
N PHE A 646 -38.44 -16.70 16.37
CA PHE A 646 -38.61 -17.92 15.62
C PHE A 646 -37.50 -18.05 14.59
N ASP A 647 -36.73 -19.13 14.70
CA ASP A 647 -35.70 -19.50 13.76
C ASP A 647 -36.05 -20.84 13.11
N LEU A 648 -35.71 -20.99 11.83
CA LEU A 648 -36.09 -22.15 11.04
C LEU A 648 -34.93 -22.58 10.15
N GLU A 649 -34.46 -23.80 10.40
CA GLU A 649 -33.42 -24.42 9.60
C GLU A 649 -34.03 -25.30 8.51
N THR A 650 -33.42 -25.22 7.32
CA THR A 650 -33.88 -25.94 6.13
C THR A 650 -32.92 -27.06 5.76
N GLN A 651 -33.44 -28.12 5.15
CA GLN A 651 -32.61 -29.27 4.74
C GLN A 651 -31.73 -28.95 3.52
N ARG A 652 -32.14 -27.98 2.70
CA ARG A 652 -31.46 -27.54 1.48
C ARG A 652 -31.53 -26.03 1.35
N SER A 653 -30.43 -25.41 0.95
CA SER A 653 -30.34 -23.98 0.70
C SER A 653 -31.13 -23.55 -0.55
N ALA A 654 -31.45 -22.25 -0.63
CA ALA A 654 -32.10 -21.66 -1.80
C ALA A 654 -31.29 -21.88 -3.10
N ALA A 655 -29.95 -21.95 -3.00
CA ALA A 655 -29.07 -22.23 -4.14
C ALA A 655 -29.21 -23.68 -4.63
N GLU A 656 -29.30 -24.64 -3.72
CA GLU A 656 -29.45 -26.07 -4.06
C GLU A 656 -30.79 -26.40 -4.71
N VAL A 657 -31.85 -25.66 -4.37
CA VAL A 657 -33.17 -25.82 -5.01
C VAL A 657 -33.36 -24.95 -6.26
N GLY A 658 -32.39 -24.10 -6.60
CA GLY A 658 -32.41 -23.27 -7.81
C GLY A 658 -33.20 -21.96 -7.68
N GLY A 659 -33.22 -21.36 -6.49
CA GLY A 659 -33.77 -20.03 -6.20
C GLY A 659 -34.90 -20.03 -5.15
N TRP A 660 -35.15 -18.86 -4.56
CA TRP A 660 -36.21 -18.65 -3.56
C TRP A 660 -37.62 -18.90 -4.09
N ASN A 661 -37.84 -18.81 -5.40
CA ASN A 661 -39.08 -19.20 -6.07
C ASN A 661 -39.42 -20.70 -5.91
N LYS A 662 -38.49 -21.50 -5.39
CA LYS A 662 -38.61 -22.93 -5.15
C LYS A 662 -38.46 -23.31 -3.67
N ALA A 663 -38.76 -22.37 -2.75
CA ALA A 663 -38.61 -22.58 -1.32
C ALA A 663 -39.36 -23.82 -0.76
N TYR A 664 -40.48 -24.22 -1.39
CA TYR A 664 -41.21 -25.45 -1.03
C TYR A 664 -40.38 -26.74 -1.19
N MET A 665 -39.26 -26.70 -1.94
CA MET A 665 -38.34 -27.82 -2.12
C MET A 665 -37.17 -27.82 -1.13
N MET A 666 -37.05 -26.79 -0.28
CA MET A 666 -35.96 -26.65 0.70
C MET A 666 -36.11 -27.61 1.88
N GLY A 667 -37.35 -27.98 2.24
CA GLY A 667 -37.67 -28.88 3.36
C GLY A 667 -37.34 -28.27 4.72
N MET A 668 -38.17 -28.49 5.74
CA MET A 668 -37.89 -28.06 7.10
C MET A 668 -37.03 -29.11 7.82
N SER A 669 -35.99 -28.66 8.52
CA SER A 669 -35.11 -29.52 9.32
C SER A 669 -35.42 -29.41 10.80
N VAL A 670 -35.50 -28.19 11.33
CA VAL A 670 -35.89 -27.91 12.71
C VAL A 670 -36.39 -26.47 12.80
N GLY A 671 -37.46 -26.24 13.56
CA GLY A 671 -37.89 -24.90 13.97
C GLY A 671 -37.59 -24.69 15.44
N ILE A 672 -37.04 -23.54 15.82
CA ILE A 672 -36.76 -23.19 17.21
C ILE A 672 -37.51 -21.91 17.55
N VAL A 673 -38.29 -21.95 18.63
CA VAL A 673 -38.96 -20.78 19.19
C VAL A 673 -38.31 -20.47 20.53
N TRP A 674 -37.75 -19.26 20.68
CA TRP A 674 -37.35 -18.71 21.97
C TRP A 674 -38.38 -17.67 22.42
N ASP A 675 -38.88 -17.83 23.65
CA ASP A 675 -39.88 -16.94 24.25
C ASP A 675 -39.26 -16.14 25.40
N SER A 676 -39.34 -14.80 25.32
CA SER A 676 -38.74 -13.90 26.32
C SER A 676 -39.44 -13.92 27.68
N HIS A 677 -40.71 -14.29 27.75
CA HIS A 677 -41.46 -14.40 29.00
C HIS A 677 -41.18 -15.74 29.69
N GLU A 678 -41.18 -16.83 28.93
CA GLU A 678 -40.89 -18.16 29.48
C GLU A 678 -39.39 -18.42 29.67
N LYS A 679 -38.54 -17.58 29.09
CA LYS A 679 -37.07 -17.74 29.02
C LYS A 679 -36.67 -19.14 28.55
N LYS A 680 -37.40 -19.69 27.56
CA LYS A 680 -37.28 -21.07 27.12
C LYS A 680 -37.21 -21.19 25.60
N CYS A 681 -36.36 -22.10 25.12
CA CYS A 681 -36.36 -22.58 23.75
C CYS A 681 -37.24 -23.83 23.60
N THR A 682 -38.10 -23.86 22.59
CA THR A 682 -38.85 -25.05 22.17
C THR A 682 -38.48 -25.41 20.74
N SER A 683 -37.96 -26.62 20.53
CA SER A 683 -37.61 -27.15 19.22
C SER A 683 -38.73 -28.00 18.64
N TYR A 684 -39.02 -27.82 17.37
CA TYR A 684 -39.98 -28.57 16.57
C TYR A 684 -39.23 -29.26 15.43
N PHE A 685 -39.28 -30.59 15.39
CA PHE A 685 -38.60 -31.42 14.39
C PHE A 685 -39.56 -31.83 13.28
#